data_AF-A0A091RF43-F1
#
_entry.id   AF-A0A091RF43-F1
#
_cell.length_a   1.000
_cell.length_b   1.000
_cell.length_c   1.000
_cell.angle_alpha   90.00
_cell.angle_beta   90.00
_cell.angle_gamma   90.00
#
_symmetry.space_group_name_H-M   'P 1'
#
loop_
_entity.id
_entity.type
_entity.pdbx_description
1 polymer ?
#
loop_
_entity_poly.entity_id
_entity_poly.type
_entity_poly.pdbx_seq_one_letter_code
_entity_poly.pdbx_strand_id
1 'polypeptide(L)'
;SRHERIHTRRPYHVDGADKCSLDDDLVNLEVLDEDTIIQQLQKRYADLQIYTYVGDILIALNPFQNLSIYSPQFSKLYHGVKRSSNPPHIFASADAAYQSMVTFSKDQCIIISGESGAGKTESAHLIVQHLTFLGKANNRALREKILQVNPLVEAFGNACTAINDNSSRFGKYLEMMFTPTGAVMGAKISEYLLEKSRVIKQAVGEKNFHIFYYIYAGLYHQKKLSEYRLPDTKPPRYIDNETGRVMHDIVTKDSYGQQFEAIQHCFRIIGFTDEEVYSVYRILTGILNTGNIEFAAISSQHQTDKSEVPNPEALDNAAALLSIGSEELQEALTSHCVVTRGETIIRTNTVDKAADVRDAMSKALYGRLFSWIVNRINTLLQPDKNICSAENGMNVGILDIFGFENFARNSFEQLCINIANEQIQFYFNQHIFALEQMEYQSEGIDAAAVEYEDNRPLLDMFLQKPMGLLSLLDEESRFPQATDLTLVDKFEDNLRCKYFWRPKGVELSFGIQHYAGKVLYDACAFLEKNRDTLPMVVLRTSENKLLQQLFSSPLTKTGNLAQARARVTAASRSLPPQLSAGRIKVDTMEVMRHPEETTNMKRQTMASYFRYSLMDLLSKMVVGQPHFIRCIKPNDDREALTFSHERVLLQLRYTGILETVKIRQKGYSHRILFEEFVKRYYYLAFKAHETPLGSRENCLAILEKSKLENWILGKTKVFLKYYHIEQLNLFLREVIGRVVVMQAYIKGWLGARRYKKVKEKRENSAVTIQSAWRGYEAR
;
A
#
# COMPACT_ATOMS: atom_id res chain seq x y z
N SER A 1 6.86 45.88 -29.49
CA SER A 1 5.42 45.65 -29.70
C SER A 1 5.16 44.14 -29.68
N ARG A 2 4.09 43.71 -29.01
CA ARG A 2 3.57 42.34 -28.86
C ARG A 2 4.50 41.27 -28.26
N HIS A 3 4.37 41.07 -26.96
CA HIS A 3 4.53 39.78 -26.28
C HIS A 3 3.39 39.66 -25.26
N GLU A 4 2.22 39.19 -25.69
CA GLU A 4 1.18 38.71 -24.77
C GLU A 4 1.43 37.21 -24.54
N ARG A 5 1.93 36.89 -23.34
CA ARG A 5 1.95 35.52 -22.80
C ARG A 5 0.51 35.15 -22.45
N ILE A 6 -0.01 34.14 -23.14
CA ILE A 6 -1.27 33.48 -22.78
C ILE A 6 -1.00 32.62 -21.53
N HIS A 7 -1.08 33.25 -20.35
CA HIS A 7 -1.30 32.57 -19.08
C HIS A 7 -2.80 32.64 -18.77
N THR A 8 -3.60 31.81 -19.44
CA THR A 8 -4.97 31.58 -18.99
C THR A 8 -4.96 30.53 -17.89
N ARG A 9 -4.51 30.94 -16.68
CA ARG A 9 -4.93 30.26 -15.45
C ARG A 9 -6.43 30.51 -15.32
N ARG A 10 -7.28 29.55 -15.68
CA ARG A 10 -8.66 29.55 -15.20
C ARG A 10 -8.59 29.34 -13.68
N PRO A 11 -9.01 30.31 -12.84
CA PRO A 11 -9.07 30.09 -11.41
C PRO A 11 -10.10 28.99 -11.13
N TYR A 12 -9.76 28.07 -10.21
CA TYR A 12 -10.73 27.17 -9.61
C TYR A 12 -11.75 28.04 -8.86
N HIS A 13 -12.91 28.28 -9.47
CA HIS A 13 -13.98 29.04 -8.83
C HIS A 13 -14.54 28.19 -7.69
N VAL A 14 -14.16 28.54 -6.46
CA VAL A 14 -15.03 28.31 -5.30
C VAL A 14 -15.95 29.51 -5.25
N ASP A 15 -16.93 29.59 -6.15
CA ASP A 15 -18.01 30.54 -5.95
C ASP A 15 -18.71 30.20 -4.63
N GLY A 16 -18.90 31.25 -3.82
CA GLY A 16 -19.10 31.10 -2.39
C GLY A 16 -20.35 30.28 -2.06
N ALA A 17 -20.18 29.22 -1.26
CA ALA A 17 -21.27 28.49 -0.60
C ALA A 17 -22.52 28.23 -1.48
N ASP A 18 -22.35 28.07 -2.79
CA ASP A 18 -23.40 27.63 -3.68
C ASP A 18 -23.61 26.14 -3.46
N LYS A 19 -24.88 25.77 -3.31
CA LYS A 19 -25.39 24.47 -2.88
C LYS A 19 -24.64 23.32 -3.56
N CYS A 20 -24.28 22.30 -2.76
CA CYS A 20 -23.92 20.96 -3.25
C CYS A 20 -24.81 20.60 -4.44
N SER A 21 -24.20 20.35 -5.60
CA SER A 21 -24.97 20.04 -6.79
C SER A 21 -25.47 18.61 -6.65
N LEU A 22 -26.73 18.32 -7.01
CA LEU A 22 -27.24 16.94 -6.99
C LEU A 22 -26.31 15.99 -7.78
N ASP A 23 -25.72 16.54 -8.83
CA ASP A 23 -24.67 16.07 -9.72
C ASP A 23 -23.33 15.65 -9.06
N ASP A 24 -23.10 15.95 -7.79
CA ASP A 24 -21.86 15.60 -7.05
C ASP A 24 -21.81 14.12 -6.63
N ASP A 25 -22.96 13.45 -6.58
CA ASP A 25 -23.09 12.03 -6.25
C ASP A 25 -23.91 11.31 -7.31
N LEU A 26 -23.30 10.31 -7.96
CA LEU A 26 -23.94 9.55 -9.04
C LEU A 26 -25.19 8.79 -8.56
N VAL A 27 -25.33 8.58 -7.25
CA VAL A 27 -26.53 7.97 -6.65
C VAL A 27 -27.77 8.85 -6.82
N ASN A 28 -27.62 10.16 -7.01
CA ASN A 28 -28.76 11.07 -7.19
C ASN A 28 -29.28 11.15 -8.63
N LEU A 29 -28.65 10.44 -9.58
CA LEU A 29 -29.09 10.44 -10.97
C LEU A 29 -30.44 9.74 -11.14
N GLU A 30 -31.39 10.41 -11.82
CA GLU A 30 -32.72 9.87 -12.11
C GLU A 30 -32.66 8.71 -13.12
N VAL A 31 -31.84 8.88 -14.17
CA VAL A 31 -31.60 7.86 -15.20
C VAL A 31 -30.22 7.26 -14.97
N LEU A 32 -30.17 5.94 -14.79
CA LEU A 32 -28.95 5.21 -14.52
C LEU A 32 -28.59 4.30 -15.71
N ASP A 33 -27.92 4.90 -16.69
CA ASP A 33 -27.28 4.21 -17.81
C ASP A 33 -25.80 4.61 -17.91
N GLU A 34 -25.06 3.85 -18.72
CA GLU A 34 -23.62 4.05 -18.89
C GLU A 34 -23.29 5.42 -19.50
N ASP A 35 -24.09 5.87 -20.47
CA ASP A 35 -23.89 7.12 -21.20
C ASP A 35 -24.11 8.34 -20.29
N THR A 36 -25.07 8.28 -19.39
CA THR A 36 -25.37 9.34 -18.43
C THR A 36 -24.24 9.49 -17.40
N ILE A 37 -23.75 8.36 -16.86
CA ILE A 37 -22.61 8.41 -15.92
C ILE A 37 -21.38 9.01 -16.59
N ILE A 38 -21.04 8.56 -17.79
CA ILE A 38 -19.83 9.04 -18.45
C ILE A 38 -19.93 10.49 -18.89
N GLN A 39 -21.08 10.93 -19.41
CA GLN A 39 -21.32 12.35 -19.73
C GLN A 39 -21.17 13.22 -18.48
N GLN A 40 -21.67 12.75 -17.34
CA GLN A 40 -21.54 13.47 -16.08
C GLN A 40 -20.08 13.57 -15.62
N LEU A 41 -19.33 12.46 -15.66
CA LEU A 41 -17.90 12.47 -15.34
C LEU A 41 -17.10 13.35 -16.31
N GLN A 42 -17.45 13.33 -17.59
CA GLN A 42 -16.80 14.16 -18.63
C GLN A 42 -17.04 15.65 -18.39
N LYS A 43 -18.28 16.04 -18.10
CA LYS A 43 -18.65 17.43 -17.75
C LYS A 43 -17.88 17.91 -16.52
N ARG A 44 -17.88 17.12 -15.44
CA ARG A 44 -17.15 17.43 -14.21
C ARG A 44 -15.64 17.54 -14.45
N TYR A 45 -15.07 16.64 -15.25
CA TYR A 45 -13.66 16.68 -15.62
C TYR A 45 -13.30 17.94 -16.41
N ALA A 46 -14.15 18.37 -17.34
CA ALA A 46 -13.99 19.62 -18.08
C ALA A 46 -14.01 20.86 -17.16
N ASP A 47 -14.78 20.80 -16.07
CA ASP A 47 -14.86 21.83 -15.03
C ASP A 47 -13.77 21.70 -13.94
N LEU A 48 -12.77 20.83 -14.16
CA LEU A 48 -11.69 20.52 -13.20
C LEU A 48 -12.17 19.92 -11.87
N GLN A 49 -13.40 19.39 -11.83
CA GLN A 49 -13.96 18.63 -10.71
C GLN A 49 -13.62 17.15 -10.89
N ILE A 50 -12.43 16.75 -10.46
CA ILE A 50 -11.93 15.39 -10.69
C ILE A 50 -12.48 14.32 -9.73
N TYR A 51 -13.16 14.76 -8.67
CA TYR A 51 -13.71 13.89 -7.64
C TYR A 51 -15.23 13.83 -7.78
N THR A 52 -15.79 12.61 -7.70
CA THR A 52 -17.24 12.38 -7.77
C THR A 52 -17.63 11.27 -6.80
N TYR A 53 -18.74 11.44 -6.09
CA TYR A 53 -19.20 10.44 -5.14
C TYR A 53 -20.05 9.35 -5.80
N VAL A 54 -20.00 8.17 -5.20
CA VAL A 54 -20.96 7.07 -5.42
C VAL A 54 -21.39 6.56 -4.05
N GLY A 55 -22.38 7.23 -3.45
CA GLY A 55 -22.83 6.92 -2.10
C GLY A 55 -21.72 7.22 -1.07
N ASP A 56 -21.07 6.19 -0.53
CA ASP A 56 -19.91 6.27 0.38
C ASP A 56 -18.56 6.15 -0.33
N ILE A 57 -18.54 5.70 -1.60
CA ILE A 57 -17.34 5.50 -2.42
C ILE A 57 -16.94 6.81 -3.11
N LEU A 58 -15.66 6.95 -3.45
CA LEU A 58 -15.12 8.10 -4.20
C LEU A 58 -14.51 7.65 -5.53
N ILE A 59 -14.93 8.27 -6.63
CA ILE A 59 -14.25 8.20 -7.93
C ILE A 59 -13.26 9.37 -8.03
N ALA A 60 -12.04 9.10 -8.47
CA ALA A 60 -10.99 10.08 -8.69
C ALA A 60 -10.43 9.97 -10.11
N LEU A 61 -10.66 10.97 -10.96
CA LEU A 61 -10.07 11.01 -12.31
C LEU A 61 -8.71 11.70 -12.26
N ASN A 62 -7.69 11.12 -12.91
CA ASN A 62 -6.36 11.74 -12.93
C ASN A 62 -6.37 13.03 -13.78
N PRO A 63 -6.11 14.23 -13.21
CA PRO A 63 -6.05 15.45 -14.01
C PRO A 63 -4.82 15.55 -14.93
N PHE A 64 -3.77 14.75 -14.71
CA PHE A 64 -2.43 14.90 -15.32
C PHE A 64 -1.82 16.31 -15.17
N GLN A 65 -2.33 17.10 -14.22
CA GLN A 65 -1.83 18.42 -13.88
C GLN A 65 -2.03 18.70 -12.39
N ASN A 66 -1.24 19.63 -11.85
CA ASN A 66 -1.35 20.04 -10.46
C ASN A 66 -2.56 20.99 -10.29
N LEU A 67 -3.52 20.57 -9.47
CA LEU A 67 -4.65 21.39 -9.06
C LEU A 67 -4.39 22.03 -7.70
N SER A 68 -4.81 23.28 -7.51
CA SER A 68 -4.62 24.03 -6.25
C SER A 68 -5.66 23.71 -5.18
N ILE A 69 -6.08 22.44 -5.08
CA ILE A 69 -7.16 21.96 -4.18
C ILE A 69 -6.64 21.21 -2.93
N TYR A 70 -5.32 21.06 -2.81
CA TYR A 70 -4.68 20.28 -1.73
C TYR A 70 -3.99 21.13 -0.66
N SER A 71 -4.31 22.42 -0.60
CA SER A 71 -3.67 23.33 0.36
C SER A 71 -4.11 23.06 1.81
N PRO A 72 -3.35 23.48 2.83
CA PRO A 72 -3.78 23.40 4.23
C PRO A 72 -5.11 24.10 4.53
N GLN A 73 -5.54 25.05 3.69
CA GLN A 73 -6.84 25.70 3.80
C GLN A 73 -7.97 24.74 3.44
N PHE A 74 -7.81 23.98 2.34
CA PHE A 74 -8.75 22.90 1.98
C PHE A 74 -8.78 21.81 3.05
N SER A 75 -7.63 21.48 3.64
CA SER A 75 -7.60 20.53 4.77
C SER A 75 -8.44 21.00 5.97
N LYS A 76 -8.56 22.32 6.21
CA LYS A 76 -9.47 22.85 7.24
C LYS A 76 -10.92 22.86 6.78
N LEU A 77 -11.16 23.13 5.50
CA LEU A 77 -12.49 23.17 4.90
C LEU A 77 -13.21 21.82 5.05
N TYR A 78 -12.49 20.71 4.90
CA TYR A 78 -13.03 19.35 5.01
C TYR A 78 -12.98 18.75 6.42
N HIS A 79 -12.43 19.45 7.42
CA HIS A 79 -12.29 18.90 8.76
C HIS A 79 -13.61 18.89 9.53
N GLY A 80 -14.14 17.70 9.82
CA GLY A 80 -15.31 17.52 10.66
C GLY A 80 -16.57 18.20 10.11
N VAL A 81 -16.67 18.39 8.80
CA VAL A 81 -17.85 18.96 8.13
C VAL A 81 -18.72 17.87 7.52
N LYS A 82 -19.95 18.20 7.12
CA LYS A 82 -20.83 17.25 6.42
C LYS A 82 -20.29 17.01 5.01
N ARG A 83 -20.52 15.81 4.47
CA ARG A 83 -20.16 15.50 3.08
C ARG A 83 -20.91 16.39 2.10
N SER A 84 -22.18 16.70 2.39
CA SER A 84 -23.01 17.59 1.58
C SER A 84 -22.68 19.08 1.74
N SER A 85 -21.75 19.44 2.63
CA SER A 85 -21.39 20.85 2.85
C SER A 85 -20.36 21.36 1.85
N ASN A 86 -19.58 20.46 1.25
CA ASN A 86 -18.53 20.79 0.28
C ASN A 86 -18.58 19.82 -0.91
N PRO A 87 -18.02 20.19 -2.06
CA PRO A 87 -17.88 19.29 -3.20
C PRO A 87 -17.13 17.99 -2.87
N PRO A 88 -17.24 16.95 -3.70
CA PRO A 88 -16.50 15.72 -3.51
C PRO A 88 -14.99 15.96 -3.47
N HIS A 89 -14.31 15.35 -2.51
CA HIS A 89 -12.87 15.51 -2.36
C HIS A 89 -12.24 14.37 -1.56
N ILE A 90 -10.98 14.05 -1.86
CA ILE A 90 -10.23 12.99 -1.16
C ILE A 90 -10.06 13.25 0.34
N PHE A 91 -9.95 14.52 0.74
CA PHE A 91 -9.92 14.91 2.16
C PHE A 91 -11.22 14.60 2.88
N ALA A 92 -12.37 14.64 2.21
CA ALA A 92 -13.63 14.24 2.80
C ALA A 92 -13.65 12.73 3.12
N SER A 93 -13.12 11.90 2.21
CA SER A 93 -12.98 10.45 2.46
C SER A 93 -12.01 10.16 3.62
N ALA A 94 -10.90 10.89 3.70
CA ALA A 94 -9.95 10.76 4.80
C ALA A 94 -10.53 11.23 6.15
N ASP A 95 -11.28 12.35 6.18
CA ASP A 95 -11.99 12.78 7.39
C ASP A 95 -13.09 11.78 7.77
N ALA A 96 -13.85 11.24 6.82
CA ALA A 96 -14.86 10.21 7.09
C ALA A 96 -14.25 8.98 7.77
N ALA A 97 -13.11 8.47 7.28
CA ALA A 97 -12.39 7.38 7.93
C ALA A 97 -11.90 7.77 9.33
N TYR A 98 -11.29 8.95 9.48
CA TYR A 98 -10.79 9.44 10.78
C TYR A 98 -11.91 9.64 11.82
N GLN A 99 -13.03 10.27 11.44
CA GLN A 99 -14.18 10.46 12.32
C GLN A 99 -14.80 9.11 12.68
N SER A 100 -14.87 8.16 11.74
CA SER A 100 -15.38 6.82 12.01
C SER A 100 -14.49 6.09 13.02
N MET A 101 -13.17 6.15 12.85
CA MET A 101 -12.20 5.64 13.80
C MET A 101 -12.43 6.22 15.20
N VAL A 102 -12.40 7.55 15.35
CA VAL A 102 -12.51 8.22 16.66
C VAL A 102 -13.87 7.97 17.30
N THR A 103 -14.95 7.91 16.52
CA THR A 103 -16.31 7.84 17.07
C THR A 103 -16.77 6.41 17.35
N PHE A 104 -16.33 5.42 16.57
CA PHE A 104 -16.73 4.03 16.74
C PHE A 104 -15.70 3.17 17.49
N SER A 105 -14.48 3.68 17.71
CA SER A 105 -13.38 2.89 18.28
C SER A 105 -13.15 1.57 17.51
N LYS A 106 -13.31 1.61 16.18
CA LYS A 106 -12.98 0.54 15.24
C LYS A 106 -11.88 0.95 14.27
N ASP A 107 -11.00 0.01 13.93
CA ASP A 107 -9.98 0.19 12.90
C ASP A 107 -10.63 0.46 11.53
N GLN A 108 -9.93 1.21 10.68
CA GLN A 108 -10.39 1.61 9.35
C GLN A 108 -9.38 1.17 8.30
N CYS A 109 -9.84 0.94 7.08
CA CYS A 109 -8.97 0.60 5.95
C CYS A 109 -9.41 1.40 4.71
N ILE A 110 -8.53 2.23 4.16
CA ILE A 110 -8.77 2.95 2.90
C ILE A 110 -8.09 2.18 1.77
N ILE A 111 -8.90 1.74 0.80
CA ILE A 111 -8.47 0.90 -0.31
C ILE A 111 -8.55 1.71 -1.59
N ILE A 112 -7.39 1.91 -2.22
CA ILE A 112 -7.26 2.70 -3.44
C ILE A 112 -6.98 1.73 -4.59
N SER A 113 -7.82 1.78 -5.62
CA SER A 113 -7.77 0.85 -6.75
C SER A 113 -7.88 1.57 -8.09
N GLY A 114 -7.38 0.96 -9.16
CA GLY A 114 -7.34 1.55 -10.50
C GLY A 114 -6.15 1.07 -11.31
N GLU A 115 -6.16 1.30 -12.62
CA GLU A 115 -5.07 0.91 -13.53
C GLU A 115 -3.75 1.63 -13.23
N SER A 116 -2.66 1.14 -13.81
CA SER A 116 -1.36 1.82 -13.73
C SER A 116 -1.46 3.24 -14.32
N GLY A 117 -0.97 4.24 -13.58
CA GLY A 117 -1.07 5.66 -13.98
C GLY A 117 -2.39 6.36 -13.63
N ALA A 118 -3.36 5.69 -12.98
CA ALA A 118 -4.64 6.32 -12.60
C ALA A 118 -4.56 7.30 -11.41
N GLY A 119 -3.40 7.44 -10.74
CA GLY A 119 -3.21 8.36 -9.60
C GLY A 119 -3.40 7.75 -8.21
N LYS A 120 -3.22 6.43 -8.06
CA LYS A 120 -3.34 5.71 -6.77
C LYS A 120 -2.36 6.21 -5.72
N THR A 121 -1.08 6.28 -6.07
CA THR A 121 0.01 6.70 -5.17
C THR A 121 -0.16 8.15 -4.70
N GLU A 122 -0.53 9.06 -5.60
CA GLU A 122 -0.85 10.45 -5.25
C GLU A 122 -2.06 10.54 -4.31
N SER A 123 -3.10 9.74 -4.57
CA SER A 123 -4.27 9.65 -3.69
C SER A 123 -3.88 9.16 -2.29
N ALA A 124 -3.03 8.12 -2.20
CA ALA A 124 -2.51 7.63 -0.94
C ALA A 124 -1.71 8.70 -0.18
N HIS A 125 -0.85 9.44 -0.90
CA HIS A 125 -0.06 10.54 -0.33
C HIS A 125 -0.96 11.63 0.28
N LEU A 126 -1.98 12.07 -0.45
CA LEU A 126 -2.92 13.10 -0.01
C LEU A 126 -3.73 12.66 1.22
N ILE A 127 -4.10 11.38 1.30
CA ILE A 127 -4.77 10.82 2.48
C ILE A 127 -3.85 10.85 3.70
N VAL A 128 -2.59 10.41 3.55
CA VAL A 128 -1.60 10.45 4.64
C VAL A 128 -1.38 11.88 5.11
N GLN A 129 -1.24 12.82 4.18
CA GLN A 129 -1.11 14.24 4.48
C GLN A 129 -2.29 14.76 5.31
N HIS A 130 -3.52 14.42 4.91
CA HIS A 130 -4.73 14.86 5.61
C HIS A 130 -4.90 14.20 6.97
N LEU A 131 -4.72 12.88 7.08
CA LEU A 131 -4.80 12.16 8.35
C LEU A 131 -3.75 12.64 9.36
N THR A 132 -2.55 12.99 8.88
CA THR A 132 -1.50 13.58 9.74
C THR A 132 -1.89 14.97 10.24
N PHE A 133 -2.61 15.76 9.43
CA PHE A 133 -3.18 17.04 9.83
C PHE A 133 -4.31 16.87 10.86
N LEU A 134 -5.25 15.95 10.60
CA LEU A 134 -6.40 15.66 11.46
C LEU A 134 -5.98 15.13 12.82
N GLY A 135 -5.03 14.19 12.84
CA GLY A 135 -4.57 13.56 14.06
C GLY A 135 -3.64 14.41 14.91
N LYS A 136 -3.59 15.73 14.68
CA LYS A 136 -2.88 16.75 15.49
C LYS A 136 -1.59 16.19 16.09
N ALA A 137 -0.67 15.72 15.24
CA ALA A 137 0.58 15.15 15.71
C ALA A 137 1.29 16.19 16.60
N ASN A 138 1.21 15.99 17.93
CA ASN A 138 1.75 16.93 18.92
C ASN A 138 3.27 17.08 18.74
N ASN A 139 3.90 16.11 18.07
CA ASN A 139 5.29 16.11 17.69
C ASN A 139 5.44 16.48 16.20
N ARG A 140 5.87 17.72 15.94
CA ARG A 140 6.17 18.20 14.57
C ARG A 140 7.19 17.30 13.86
N ALA A 141 8.16 16.74 14.59
CA ALA A 141 9.16 15.84 14.03
C ALA A 141 8.52 14.52 13.53
N LEU A 142 7.58 13.92 14.27
CA LEU A 142 6.91 12.69 13.83
C LEU A 142 6.11 12.91 12.54
N ARG A 143 5.39 14.04 12.45
CA ARG A 143 4.67 14.43 11.24
C ARG A 143 5.60 14.56 10.04
N GLU A 144 6.72 15.26 10.20
CA GLU A 144 7.70 15.44 9.12
C GLU A 144 8.29 14.08 8.71
N LYS A 145 8.64 13.21 9.67
CA LYS A 145 9.11 11.85 9.40
C LYS A 145 8.13 11.04 8.55
N ILE A 146 6.86 10.98 8.93
CA ILE A 146 5.83 10.20 8.21
C ILE A 146 5.71 10.67 6.76
N LEU A 147 5.73 11.98 6.52
CA LEU A 147 5.62 12.53 5.16
C LEU A 147 6.86 12.28 4.30
N GLN A 148 8.06 12.27 4.89
CA GLN A 148 9.32 12.00 4.16
C GLN A 148 9.54 10.52 3.82
N VAL A 149 8.74 9.62 4.40
CA VAL A 149 8.88 8.18 4.12
C VAL A 149 8.47 7.82 2.70
N ASN A 150 7.41 8.43 2.17
CA ASN A 150 6.93 8.12 0.82
C ASN A 150 8.01 8.39 -0.26
N PRO A 151 8.62 9.60 -0.35
CA PRO A 151 9.68 9.85 -1.33
C PRO A 151 10.85 8.87 -1.22
N LEU A 152 11.24 8.49 0.00
CA LEU A 152 12.31 7.53 0.21
C LEU A 152 11.94 6.14 -0.32
N VAL A 153 10.78 5.62 0.05
CA VAL A 153 10.36 4.27 -0.40
C VAL A 153 10.08 4.26 -1.91
N GLU A 154 9.55 5.35 -2.47
CA GLU A 154 9.35 5.49 -3.92
C GLU A 154 10.66 5.48 -4.70
N ALA A 155 11.73 6.10 -4.21
CA ALA A 155 13.03 6.03 -4.89
C ALA A 155 13.54 4.59 -5.03
N PHE A 156 13.31 3.73 -4.02
CA PHE A 156 13.72 2.33 -4.03
C PHE A 156 12.66 1.37 -4.61
N GLY A 157 11.40 1.77 -4.67
CA GLY A 157 10.29 0.89 -5.03
C GLY A 157 9.59 1.24 -6.34
N ASN A 158 9.85 2.42 -6.91
CA ASN A 158 9.23 2.88 -8.15
C ASN A 158 10.23 2.90 -9.30
N ALA A 159 9.69 2.79 -10.52
CA ALA A 159 10.45 2.85 -11.75
C ALA A 159 9.61 3.44 -12.90
N CYS A 160 10.30 3.90 -13.95
CA CYS A 160 9.67 4.32 -15.18
C CYS A 160 9.34 3.10 -16.07
N THR A 161 8.09 3.02 -16.49
CA THR A 161 7.51 2.01 -17.37
C THR A 161 6.99 2.68 -18.66
N ALA A 162 6.58 1.89 -19.65
CA ALA A 162 5.96 2.42 -20.86
C ALA A 162 4.68 3.26 -20.59
N ILE A 163 3.99 3.02 -19.48
CA ILE A 163 2.67 3.61 -19.18
C ILE A 163 2.72 4.67 -18.06
N ASN A 164 3.71 4.60 -17.17
CA ASN A 164 3.87 5.54 -16.06
C ASN A 164 5.35 5.74 -15.70
N ASP A 165 5.78 6.99 -15.58
CA ASP A 165 7.17 7.35 -15.28
C ASP A 165 7.56 7.15 -13.81
N ASN A 166 6.59 7.14 -12.89
CA ASN A 166 6.78 6.86 -11.47
C ASN A 166 5.84 5.72 -11.03
N SER A 167 6.01 4.54 -11.64
CA SER A 167 5.17 3.38 -11.34
C SER A 167 5.65 2.66 -10.10
N SER A 168 4.77 2.49 -9.10
CA SER A 168 5.04 1.59 -7.97
C SER A 168 5.23 0.16 -8.46
N ARG A 169 6.38 -0.45 -8.13
CA ARG A 169 6.74 -1.83 -8.47
C ARG A 169 6.74 -2.76 -7.26
N PHE A 170 6.00 -2.36 -6.22
CA PHE A 170 5.71 -3.13 -5.02
C PHE A 170 4.37 -2.66 -4.44
N GLY A 171 3.70 -3.51 -3.67
CA GLY A 171 2.51 -3.15 -2.89
C GLY A 171 2.91 -2.57 -1.53
N LYS A 172 2.28 -1.45 -1.15
CA LYS A 172 2.50 -0.74 0.10
C LYS A 172 1.22 -0.73 0.92
N TYR A 173 1.30 -1.26 2.14
CA TYR A 173 0.26 -1.07 3.14
C TYR A 173 0.80 -0.23 4.29
N LEU A 174 0.28 0.99 4.43
CA LEU A 174 0.67 1.93 5.48
C LEU A 174 -0.39 1.94 6.58
N GLU A 175 0.00 1.58 7.79
CA GLU A 175 -0.80 1.59 8.99
C GLU A 175 -0.46 2.85 9.79
N MET A 176 -1.38 3.81 9.84
CA MET A 176 -1.26 4.96 10.74
C MET A 176 -1.89 4.61 12.10
N MET A 177 -1.10 4.75 13.16
CA MET A 177 -1.51 4.40 14.53
C MET A 177 -1.95 5.65 15.29
N PHE A 178 -3.12 5.60 15.91
CA PHE A 178 -3.75 6.70 16.64
C PHE A 178 -4.09 6.32 18.08
N THR A 179 -4.06 7.31 18.97
CA THR A 179 -4.68 7.19 20.29
C THR A 179 -6.21 7.09 20.16
N PRO A 180 -6.92 6.60 21.18
CA PRO A 180 -8.39 6.67 21.22
C PRO A 180 -8.94 8.10 21.12
N THR A 181 -8.14 9.11 21.50
CA THR A 181 -8.48 10.53 21.35
C THR A 181 -8.22 11.09 19.94
N GLY A 182 -7.72 10.25 19.02
CA GLY A 182 -7.46 10.59 17.63
C GLY A 182 -6.10 11.22 17.35
N ALA A 183 -5.13 11.18 18.28
CA ALA A 183 -3.80 11.74 18.06
C ALA A 183 -2.86 10.72 17.38
N VAL A 184 -2.05 11.14 16.40
CA VAL A 184 -1.08 10.24 15.74
C VAL A 184 0.01 9.82 16.73
N MET A 185 0.20 8.51 16.90
CA MET A 185 1.25 7.91 17.73
C MET A 185 2.47 7.45 16.93
N GLY A 186 2.25 7.00 15.69
CA GLY A 186 3.29 6.46 14.84
C GLY A 186 2.71 5.90 13.55
N ALA A 187 3.56 5.25 12.76
CA ALA A 187 3.12 4.55 11.57
C ALA A 187 3.97 3.31 11.30
N LYS A 188 3.42 2.37 10.52
CA LYS A 188 4.09 1.14 10.12
C LYS A 188 3.79 0.86 8.65
N ILE A 189 4.80 0.43 7.90
CA ILE A 189 4.72 0.07 6.49
C ILE A 189 4.95 -1.43 6.36
N SER A 190 4.12 -2.08 5.56
CA SER A 190 4.36 -3.44 5.09
C SER A 190 4.59 -3.42 3.58
N GLU A 191 5.75 -3.92 3.13
CA GLU A 191 6.01 -4.13 1.71
C GLU A 191 5.57 -5.51 1.23
N TYR A 192 5.06 -5.55 -0.01
CA TYR A 192 4.62 -6.76 -0.67
C TYR A 192 5.11 -6.78 -2.12
N LEU A 193 5.54 -7.94 -2.61
CA LEU A 193 5.67 -8.22 -4.05
C LEU A 193 6.55 -7.22 -4.83
N LEU A 194 7.75 -6.93 -4.32
CA LEU A 194 8.74 -6.14 -5.06
C LEU A 194 9.15 -6.85 -6.36
N GLU A 195 9.11 -6.15 -7.48
CA GLU A 195 9.56 -6.63 -8.80
C GLU A 195 11.09 -6.71 -8.89
N LYS A 196 11.70 -7.65 -8.16
CA LYS A 196 13.16 -7.77 -8.05
C LYS A 196 13.86 -7.98 -9.42
N SER A 197 13.20 -8.63 -10.38
CA SER A 197 13.79 -8.88 -11.71
C SER A 197 14.12 -7.61 -12.48
N ARG A 198 13.46 -6.48 -12.17
CA ARG A 198 13.79 -5.17 -12.75
C ARG A 198 15.22 -4.72 -12.45
N VAL A 199 15.82 -5.20 -11.36
CA VAL A 199 17.21 -4.86 -10.99
C VAL A 199 18.18 -5.29 -12.09
N ILE A 200 17.95 -6.44 -12.72
CA ILE A 200 18.90 -7.07 -13.66
C ILE A 200 18.54 -6.82 -15.13
N LYS A 201 17.26 -6.64 -15.44
CA LYS A 201 16.78 -6.49 -16.81
C LYS A 201 15.50 -5.67 -16.84
N GLN A 202 15.40 -4.75 -17.80
CA GLN A 202 14.22 -3.91 -18.03
C GLN A 202 13.69 -4.14 -19.45
N ALA A 203 12.39 -3.94 -19.65
CA ALA A 203 11.80 -3.98 -20.98
C ALA A 203 12.22 -2.75 -21.81
N VAL A 204 12.08 -2.84 -23.13
CA VAL A 204 12.43 -1.75 -24.05
C VAL A 204 11.63 -0.50 -23.70
N GLY A 205 12.32 0.62 -23.48
CA GLY A 205 11.72 1.90 -23.09
C GLY A 205 11.49 2.07 -21.59
N GLU A 206 11.70 1.03 -20.77
CA GLU A 206 11.60 1.11 -19.32
C GLU A 206 12.96 1.42 -18.67
N LYS A 207 12.91 1.76 -17.38
CA LYS A 207 14.10 2.02 -16.55
C LYS A 207 14.14 1.10 -15.34
N ASN A 208 15.32 1.01 -14.74
CA ASN A 208 15.52 0.40 -13.44
C ASN A 208 14.87 1.26 -12.32
N PHE A 209 14.98 0.84 -11.06
CA PHE A 209 14.53 1.64 -9.92
C PHE A 209 15.21 3.00 -9.89
N HIS A 210 14.45 4.04 -9.52
CA HIS A 210 14.92 5.43 -9.57
C HIS A 210 16.22 5.67 -8.79
N ILE A 211 16.36 4.99 -7.64
CA ILE A 211 17.53 5.13 -6.76
C ILE A 211 18.86 4.86 -7.48
N PHE A 212 18.91 3.94 -8.45
CA PHE A 212 20.15 3.68 -9.19
C PHE A 212 20.58 4.85 -10.07
N TYR A 213 19.62 5.58 -10.65
CA TYR A 213 19.92 6.79 -11.42
C TYR A 213 20.26 7.97 -10.51
N TYR A 214 19.53 8.11 -9.40
CA TYR A 214 19.76 9.20 -8.44
C TYR A 214 21.12 9.07 -7.76
N ILE A 215 21.49 7.88 -7.30
CA ILE A 215 22.80 7.68 -6.66
C ILE A 215 23.94 7.92 -7.64
N TYR A 216 23.81 7.46 -8.89
CA TYR A 216 24.88 7.61 -9.85
C TYR A 216 25.08 9.07 -10.27
N ALA A 217 24.00 9.79 -10.58
CA ALA A 217 24.05 11.22 -10.87
C ALA A 217 24.54 12.04 -9.66
N GLY A 218 24.04 11.72 -8.46
CA GLY A 218 24.45 12.35 -7.22
C GLY A 218 25.95 12.22 -6.96
N LEU A 219 26.49 11.00 -7.06
CA LEU A 219 27.91 10.72 -6.88
C LEU A 219 28.77 11.33 -7.99
N TYR A 220 28.27 11.39 -9.23
CA TYR A 220 28.94 12.06 -10.36
C TYR A 220 29.14 13.55 -10.05
N HIS A 221 28.06 14.28 -9.74
CA HIS A 221 28.14 15.72 -9.45
C HIS A 221 28.92 16.03 -8.16
N GLN A 222 28.89 15.13 -7.17
CA GLN A 222 29.67 15.27 -5.93
C GLN A 222 31.14 14.86 -6.10
N LYS A 223 31.57 14.40 -7.28
CA LYS A 223 32.93 13.91 -7.57
C LYS A 223 33.37 12.74 -6.65
N LYS A 224 32.44 11.84 -6.36
CA LYS A 224 32.65 10.67 -5.47
C LYS A 224 32.58 9.34 -6.19
N LEU A 225 32.51 9.29 -7.52
CA LEU A 225 32.39 8.02 -8.25
C LEU A 225 33.57 7.07 -8.02
N SER A 226 34.79 7.60 -7.91
CA SER A 226 35.99 6.81 -7.61
C SER A 226 35.93 6.15 -6.24
N GLU A 227 35.36 6.81 -5.24
CA GLU A 227 35.14 6.26 -3.89
C GLU A 227 34.24 5.01 -3.93
N TYR A 228 33.22 5.02 -4.81
CA TYR A 228 32.28 3.93 -4.99
C TYR A 228 32.59 3.05 -6.20
N ARG A 229 33.80 3.17 -6.77
CA ARG A 229 34.30 2.37 -7.90
C ARG A 229 33.29 2.26 -9.04
N LEU A 230 32.66 3.37 -9.39
CA LEU A 230 31.76 3.47 -10.55
C LEU A 230 32.49 4.11 -11.73
N PRO A 231 32.25 3.65 -12.96
CA PRO A 231 32.84 4.24 -14.16
C PRO A 231 32.30 5.65 -14.45
N ASP A 232 33.14 6.53 -15.01
CA ASP A 232 32.76 7.90 -15.38
C ASP A 232 32.28 8.02 -16.83
N THR A 233 32.58 7.03 -17.68
CA THR A 233 32.41 7.11 -19.15
C THR A 233 31.35 6.17 -19.70
N LYS A 234 31.21 4.98 -19.11
CA LYS A 234 30.27 3.94 -19.54
C LYS A 234 29.29 3.63 -18.41
N PRO A 235 27.98 3.57 -18.67
CA PRO A 235 27.02 3.23 -17.63
C PRO A 235 27.15 1.74 -17.23
N PRO A 236 26.93 1.39 -15.96
CA PRO A 236 26.86 -0.01 -15.52
C PRO A 236 25.76 -0.79 -16.25
N ARG A 237 26.01 -2.08 -16.53
CA ARG A 237 25.14 -2.97 -17.33
C ARG A 237 23.68 -2.96 -16.89
N TYR A 238 23.40 -2.97 -15.58
CA TYR A 238 22.04 -3.05 -15.05
C TYR A 238 21.20 -1.79 -15.21
N ILE A 239 21.81 -0.66 -15.53
CA ILE A 239 21.08 0.59 -15.81
C ILE A 239 21.27 1.07 -17.24
N ASP A 240 22.24 0.49 -17.96
CA ASP A 240 22.47 0.76 -19.37
C ASP A 240 21.22 0.36 -20.15
N ASN A 241 20.74 1.28 -20.97
CA ASN A 241 19.57 1.06 -21.79
C ASN A 241 19.99 1.03 -23.26
N GLU A 242 19.24 0.32 -24.10
CA GLU A 242 19.53 0.19 -25.53
C GLU A 242 19.59 1.55 -26.27
N THR A 243 19.12 2.64 -25.64
CA THR A 243 19.16 3.99 -26.21
C THR A 243 20.54 4.67 -26.07
N GLY A 244 21.43 4.18 -25.21
CA GLY A 244 22.75 4.76 -24.96
C GLY A 244 22.74 6.17 -24.33
N ARG A 245 21.57 6.66 -23.87
CA ARG A 245 21.40 8.03 -23.35
C ARG A 245 21.62 8.14 -21.83
N VAL A 246 21.88 7.03 -21.13
CA VAL A 246 21.95 7.00 -19.66
C VAL A 246 23.02 7.96 -19.13
N MET A 247 24.24 7.92 -19.70
CA MET A 247 25.31 8.83 -19.29
C MET A 247 25.01 10.29 -19.60
N HIS A 248 24.43 10.57 -20.78
CA HIS A 248 23.98 11.92 -21.09
C HIS A 248 22.95 12.42 -20.07
N ASP A 249 21.97 11.60 -19.72
CA ASP A 249 20.96 11.91 -18.71
C ASP A 249 21.59 12.15 -17.32
N ILE A 250 22.57 11.34 -16.92
CA ILE A 250 23.29 11.49 -15.64
C ILE A 250 24.02 12.83 -15.55
N VAL A 251 24.62 13.29 -16.66
CA VAL A 251 25.40 14.53 -16.71
C VAL A 251 24.52 15.77 -16.86
N THR A 252 23.44 15.68 -17.65
CA THR A 252 22.66 16.85 -18.10
C THR A 252 21.36 17.07 -17.34
N LYS A 253 20.78 16.03 -16.72
CA LYS A 253 19.51 16.16 -15.99
C LYS A 253 19.75 16.58 -14.55
N ASP A 254 19.71 17.89 -14.31
CA ASP A 254 19.73 18.49 -12.97
C ASP A 254 18.66 17.88 -12.04
N SER A 255 17.54 17.39 -12.59
CA SER A 255 16.49 16.73 -11.82
C SER A 255 16.99 15.51 -11.04
N TYR A 256 17.91 14.71 -11.58
CA TYR A 256 18.43 13.54 -10.85
C TYR A 256 19.29 13.95 -9.66
N GLY A 257 20.09 15.01 -9.80
CA GLY A 257 20.86 15.60 -8.69
C GLY A 257 19.95 16.13 -7.59
N GLN A 258 18.92 16.89 -7.95
CA GLN A 258 17.92 17.40 -6.99
C GLN A 258 17.17 16.28 -6.27
N GLN A 259 16.80 15.21 -6.99
CA GLN A 259 16.16 14.05 -6.38
C GLN A 259 17.12 13.33 -5.43
N PHE A 260 18.41 13.18 -5.78
CA PHE A 260 19.39 12.60 -4.87
C PHE A 260 19.54 13.42 -3.58
N GLU A 261 19.61 14.75 -3.67
CA GLU A 261 19.64 15.64 -2.51
C GLU A 261 18.36 15.50 -1.65
N ALA A 262 17.20 15.38 -2.29
CA ALA A 262 15.94 15.13 -1.61
C ALA A 262 15.96 13.80 -0.85
N ILE A 263 16.52 12.73 -1.43
CA ILE A 263 16.67 11.43 -0.76
C ILE A 263 17.67 11.51 0.41
N GLN A 264 18.78 12.24 0.26
CA GLN A 264 19.71 12.51 1.37
C GLN A 264 19.02 13.31 2.50
N HIS A 265 18.11 14.23 2.14
CA HIS A 265 17.29 14.93 3.13
C HIS A 265 16.30 13.98 3.82
N CYS A 266 15.65 13.07 3.09
CA CYS A 266 14.75 12.07 3.65
C CYS A 266 15.44 11.18 4.69
N PHE A 267 16.63 10.63 4.36
CA PHE A 267 17.41 9.81 5.30
C PHE A 267 17.69 10.54 6.62
N ARG A 268 18.10 11.81 6.54
CA ARG A 268 18.39 12.66 7.72
C ARG A 268 17.16 12.94 8.56
N ILE A 269 16.04 13.32 7.93
CA ILE A 269 14.79 13.64 8.66
C ILE A 269 14.20 12.40 9.34
N ILE A 270 14.17 11.26 8.65
CA ILE A 270 13.66 10.00 9.20
C ILE A 270 14.52 9.54 10.40
N GLY A 271 15.84 9.73 10.29
CA GLY A 271 16.81 9.48 11.36
C GLY A 271 17.73 8.29 11.10
N PHE A 272 18.06 8.02 9.83
CA PHE A 272 19.14 7.09 9.48
C PHE A 272 20.49 7.69 9.86
N THR A 273 21.42 6.85 10.31
CA THR A 273 22.80 7.31 10.58
C THR A 273 23.62 7.42 9.30
N ASP A 274 24.65 8.25 9.30
CA ASP A 274 25.53 8.38 8.12
C ASP A 274 26.23 7.05 7.78
N GLU A 275 26.56 6.23 8.79
CA GLU A 275 27.11 4.88 8.60
C GLU A 275 26.12 3.93 7.90
N GLU A 276 24.84 4.01 8.27
CA GLU A 276 23.76 3.24 7.64
C GLU A 276 23.59 3.65 6.18
N VAL A 277 23.52 4.97 5.91
CA VAL A 277 23.39 5.51 4.55
C VAL A 277 24.61 5.15 3.69
N TYR A 278 25.81 5.26 4.24
CA TYR A 278 27.05 4.85 3.57
C TYR A 278 27.02 3.37 3.18
N SER A 279 26.55 2.51 4.09
CA SER A 279 26.42 1.07 3.83
C SER A 279 25.38 0.77 2.74
N VAL A 280 24.25 1.49 2.73
CA VAL A 280 23.23 1.41 1.65
C VAL A 280 23.86 1.77 0.30
N TYR A 281 24.64 2.85 0.22
CA TYR A 281 25.29 3.27 -1.01
C TYR A 281 26.32 2.27 -1.52
N ARG A 282 27.12 1.69 -0.62
CA ARG A 282 28.07 0.62 -0.98
C ARG A 282 27.37 -0.62 -1.53
N ILE A 283 26.23 -1.03 -0.96
CA ILE A 283 25.48 -2.18 -1.47
C ILE A 283 24.87 -1.87 -2.84
N LEU A 284 24.28 -0.68 -3.04
CA LEU A 284 23.71 -0.29 -4.34
C LEU A 284 24.76 -0.23 -5.45
N THR A 285 25.89 0.40 -5.19
CA THR A 285 27.01 0.48 -6.13
C THR A 285 27.72 -0.86 -6.31
N GLY A 286 27.74 -1.71 -5.28
CA GLY A 286 28.17 -3.11 -5.36
C GLY A 286 27.28 -3.94 -6.28
N ILE A 287 25.96 -3.73 -6.27
CA ILE A 287 25.02 -4.38 -7.20
C ILE A 287 25.31 -3.94 -8.65
N LEU A 288 25.53 -2.64 -8.89
CA LEU A 288 25.88 -2.13 -10.23
C LEU A 288 27.20 -2.72 -10.75
N ASN A 289 28.23 -2.80 -9.90
CA ASN A 289 29.51 -3.43 -10.25
C ASN A 289 29.38 -4.95 -10.47
N THR A 290 28.56 -5.63 -9.66
CA THR A 290 28.26 -7.06 -9.84
C THR A 290 27.70 -7.33 -11.24
N GLY A 291 26.80 -6.46 -11.74
CA GLY A 291 26.25 -6.60 -13.10
C GLY A 291 27.28 -6.47 -14.23
N ASN A 292 28.41 -5.80 -13.98
CA ASN A 292 29.49 -5.66 -14.96
C ASN A 292 30.39 -6.89 -15.04
N ILE A 293 30.22 -7.89 -14.17
CA ILE A 293 30.99 -9.14 -14.21
C ILE A 293 30.56 -9.94 -15.44
N GLU A 294 31.53 -10.23 -16.30
CA GLU A 294 31.38 -11.06 -17.49
C GLU A 294 32.00 -12.44 -17.25
N PHE A 295 31.49 -13.43 -17.98
CA PHE A 295 31.95 -14.81 -17.87
C PHE A 295 32.37 -15.32 -19.25
N ALA A 296 33.47 -16.08 -19.31
CA ALA A 296 33.96 -16.75 -20.50
C ALA A 296 34.08 -18.26 -20.25
N ALA A 297 33.95 -19.07 -21.31
CA ALA A 297 34.13 -20.50 -21.22
C ALA A 297 35.62 -20.87 -21.27
N ILE A 298 36.06 -21.76 -20.39
CA ILE A 298 37.42 -22.32 -20.44
C ILE A 298 37.42 -23.50 -21.41
N SER A 299 38.01 -23.34 -22.58
CA SER A 299 38.22 -24.45 -23.52
C SER A 299 39.44 -25.29 -23.10
N SER A 300 39.24 -26.26 -22.22
CA SER A 300 40.23 -27.32 -21.92
C SER A 300 39.73 -28.69 -22.39
N GLN A 301 40.64 -29.59 -22.80
CA GLN A 301 40.33 -30.87 -23.47
C GLN A 301 39.44 -31.84 -22.66
N HIS A 302 39.18 -31.58 -21.36
CA HIS A 302 38.41 -32.45 -20.47
C HIS A 302 37.31 -31.75 -19.64
N GLN A 303 37.10 -30.43 -19.78
CA GLN A 303 36.08 -29.69 -19.01
C GLN A 303 35.38 -28.65 -19.89
N THR A 304 34.24 -28.99 -20.47
CA THR A 304 33.42 -28.07 -21.30
C THR A 304 32.50 -27.16 -20.48
N ASP A 305 32.25 -27.50 -19.21
CA ASP A 305 31.21 -26.87 -18.38
C ASP A 305 31.79 -25.92 -17.32
N LYS A 306 32.93 -25.30 -17.60
CA LYS A 306 33.63 -24.40 -16.67
C LYS A 306 33.63 -22.96 -17.18
N SER A 307 33.12 -22.05 -16.36
CA SER A 307 33.20 -20.59 -16.56
C SER A 307 34.38 -19.98 -15.80
N GLU A 308 34.97 -18.92 -16.36
CA GLU A 308 35.90 -18.02 -15.68
C GLU A 308 35.49 -16.56 -15.83
N VAL A 309 36.09 -15.68 -15.02
CA VAL A 309 35.93 -14.22 -15.13
C VAL A 309 37.15 -13.67 -15.88
N PRO A 310 37.03 -13.24 -17.15
CA PRO A 310 38.17 -12.82 -17.95
C PRO A 310 38.75 -11.47 -17.52
N ASN A 311 37.92 -10.55 -17.01
CA ASN A 311 38.35 -9.27 -16.47
C ASN A 311 38.07 -9.19 -14.96
N PRO A 312 39.10 -9.22 -14.09
CA PRO A 312 38.91 -9.19 -12.65
C PRO A 312 38.49 -7.80 -12.14
N GLU A 313 38.61 -6.73 -12.92
CA GLU A 313 38.33 -5.36 -12.44
C GLU A 313 36.91 -5.21 -11.88
N ALA A 314 35.89 -5.67 -12.61
CA ALA A 314 34.50 -5.60 -12.15
C ALA A 314 34.25 -6.48 -10.91
N LEU A 315 34.90 -7.64 -10.86
CA LEU A 315 34.84 -8.56 -9.72
C LEU A 315 35.49 -7.96 -8.48
N ASP A 316 36.70 -7.41 -8.61
CA ASP A 316 37.45 -6.76 -7.53
C ASP A 316 36.72 -5.51 -7.02
N ASN A 317 36.09 -4.75 -7.92
CA ASN A 317 35.28 -3.61 -7.54
C ASN A 317 34.03 -4.04 -6.76
N ALA A 318 33.32 -5.07 -7.22
CA ALA A 318 32.17 -5.62 -6.51
C ALA A 318 32.57 -6.20 -5.15
N ALA A 319 33.64 -7.00 -5.09
CA ALA A 319 34.19 -7.60 -3.89
C ALA A 319 34.59 -6.55 -2.85
N ALA A 320 35.30 -5.50 -3.28
CA ALA A 320 35.69 -4.40 -2.40
C ALA A 320 34.48 -3.61 -1.87
N LEU A 321 33.46 -3.33 -2.68
CA LEU A 321 32.27 -2.60 -2.23
C LEU A 321 31.40 -3.43 -1.28
N LEU A 322 31.28 -4.73 -1.54
CA LEU A 322 30.57 -5.68 -0.69
C LEU A 322 31.39 -6.15 0.52
N SER A 323 32.67 -5.77 0.61
CA SER A 323 33.60 -6.22 1.66
C SER A 323 33.68 -7.75 1.76
N ILE A 324 33.87 -8.41 0.61
CA ILE A 324 34.05 -9.87 0.47
C ILE A 324 35.38 -10.12 -0.24
N GLY A 325 36.04 -11.26 0.02
CA GLY A 325 37.24 -11.64 -0.73
C GLY A 325 36.93 -11.84 -2.22
N SER A 326 37.78 -11.31 -3.11
CA SER A 326 37.58 -11.43 -4.57
C SER A 326 37.56 -12.89 -5.04
N GLU A 327 38.48 -13.71 -4.52
CA GLU A 327 38.53 -15.15 -4.80
C GLU A 327 37.28 -15.89 -4.29
N GLU A 328 36.80 -15.57 -3.08
CA GLU A 328 35.56 -16.13 -2.52
C GLU A 328 34.34 -15.78 -3.39
N LEU A 329 34.27 -14.53 -3.85
CA LEU A 329 33.19 -14.07 -4.73
C LEU A 329 33.25 -14.78 -6.10
N GLN A 330 34.44 -14.96 -6.67
CA GLN A 330 34.62 -15.69 -7.92
C GLN A 330 34.18 -17.15 -7.79
N GLU A 331 34.60 -17.84 -6.73
CA GLU A 331 34.22 -19.23 -6.50
C GLU A 331 32.70 -19.37 -6.34
N ALA A 332 32.05 -18.43 -5.62
CA ALA A 332 30.61 -18.42 -5.43
C ALA A 332 29.81 -18.25 -6.74
N LEU A 333 30.34 -17.48 -7.69
CA LEU A 333 29.70 -17.23 -8.98
C LEU A 333 29.95 -18.37 -9.96
N THR A 334 31.16 -18.92 -9.97
CA THR A 334 31.61 -19.90 -10.97
C THR A 334 31.47 -21.35 -10.55
N SER A 335 31.13 -21.62 -9.30
CA SER A 335 30.94 -22.98 -8.77
C SER A 335 29.72 -23.07 -7.87
N HIS A 336 29.11 -24.26 -7.79
CA HIS A 336 28.07 -24.58 -6.82
C HIS A 336 28.39 -25.89 -6.12
N CYS A 337 28.06 -25.93 -4.83
CA CYS A 337 28.23 -27.11 -4.00
C CYS A 337 26.90 -27.87 -3.88
N VAL A 338 26.90 -29.16 -4.22
CA VAL A 338 25.77 -30.07 -4.03
C VAL A 338 26.16 -31.12 -2.98
N VAL A 339 25.47 -31.11 -1.84
CA VAL A 339 25.62 -32.15 -0.83
C VAL A 339 24.67 -33.30 -1.16
N THR A 340 25.21 -34.46 -1.56
CA THR A 340 24.41 -35.65 -1.87
C THR A 340 24.85 -36.78 -0.95
N ARG A 341 23.92 -37.32 -0.14
CA ARG A 341 24.19 -38.44 0.79
C ARG A 341 25.37 -38.21 1.76
N GLY A 342 25.61 -36.96 2.16
CA GLY A 342 26.71 -36.59 3.06
C GLY A 342 28.03 -36.24 2.36
N GLU A 343 28.12 -36.43 1.04
CA GLU A 343 29.29 -36.01 0.25
C GLU A 343 29.07 -34.64 -0.36
N THR A 344 30.05 -33.75 -0.18
CA THR A 344 30.07 -32.38 -0.72
C THR A 344 30.72 -32.39 -2.10
N ILE A 345 29.91 -32.33 -3.16
CA ILE A 345 30.41 -32.30 -4.54
C ILE A 345 30.41 -30.86 -5.03
N ILE A 346 31.60 -30.30 -5.28
CA ILE A 346 31.76 -28.99 -5.91
C ILE A 346 31.69 -29.20 -7.43
N ARG A 347 30.76 -28.51 -8.09
CA ARG A 347 30.60 -28.53 -9.54
C ARG A 347 30.81 -27.12 -10.09
N THR A 348 31.50 -27.02 -11.21
CA THR A 348 31.67 -25.76 -11.92
C THR A 348 30.37 -25.38 -12.63
N ASN A 349 30.13 -24.08 -12.74
CA ASN A 349 29.02 -23.50 -13.48
C ASN A 349 29.42 -23.27 -14.94
N THR A 350 28.45 -23.44 -15.83
CA THR A 350 28.53 -22.96 -17.21
C THR A 350 28.44 -21.43 -17.23
N VAL A 351 28.80 -20.80 -18.34
CA VAL A 351 28.70 -19.34 -18.52
C VAL A 351 27.29 -18.83 -18.20
N ASP A 352 26.25 -19.49 -18.73
CA ASP A 352 24.86 -19.12 -18.49
C ASP A 352 24.48 -19.26 -17.01
N LYS A 353 24.81 -20.39 -16.37
CA LYS A 353 24.55 -20.59 -14.95
C LYS A 353 25.28 -19.58 -14.06
N ALA A 354 26.51 -19.21 -14.40
CA ALA A 354 27.26 -18.20 -13.66
C ALA A 354 26.60 -16.81 -13.79
N ALA A 355 26.09 -16.47 -14.98
CA ALA A 355 25.30 -15.26 -15.20
C ALA A 355 23.98 -15.28 -14.40
N ASP A 356 23.27 -16.40 -14.38
CA ASP A 356 22.04 -16.57 -13.61
C ASP A 356 22.31 -16.40 -12.10
N VAL A 357 23.42 -16.95 -11.61
CA VAL A 357 23.87 -16.82 -10.22
C VAL A 357 24.21 -15.36 -9.87
N ARG A 358 24.94 -14.65 -10.73
CA ARG A 358 25.24 -13.21 -10.58
C ARG A 358 23.95 -12.38 -10.48
N ASP A 359 23.01 -12.67 -11.37
CA ASP A 359 21.75 -11.96 -11.47
C ASP A 359 20.85 -12.28 -10.27
N ALA A 360 20.79 -13.53 -9.84
CA ALA A 360 20.11 -13.95 -8.62
C ALA A 360 20.70 -13.25 -7.39
N MET A 361 22.02 -13.24 -7.24
CA MET A 361 22.72 -12.54 -6.15
C MET A 361 22.32 -11.05 -6.10
N SER A 362 22.28 -10.40 -7.26
CA SER A 362 21.89 -8.98 -7.40
C SER A 362 20.44 -8.74 -6.98
N LYS A 363 19.50 -9.59 -7.42
CA LYS A 363 18.09 -9.55 -7.00
C LYS A 363 17.93 -9.73 -5.50
N ALA A 364 18.68 -10.65 -4.89
CA ALA A 364 18.61 -10.94 -3.46
C ALA A 364 19.19 -9.82 -2.60
N LEU A 365 20.33 -9.26 -3.00
CA LEU A 365 20.93 -8.09 -2.36
C LEU A 365 19.94 -6.94 -2.31
N TYR A 366 19.36 -6.58 -3.47
CA TYR A 366 18.40 -5.47 -3.55
C TYR A 366 17.13 -5.76 -2.74
N GLY A 367 16.54 -6.95 -2.88
CA GLY A 367 15.32 -7.32 -2.17
C GLY A 367 15.49 -7.30 -0.64
N ARG A 368 16.61 -7.83 -0.13
CA ARG A 368 16.91 -7.80 1.31
C ARG A 368 17.24 -6.38 1.79
N LEU A 369 17.96 -5.59 1.00
CA LEU A 369 18.24 -4.19 1.30
C LEU A 369 16.95 -3.37 1.42
N PHE A 370 16.05 -3.50 0.45
CA PHE A 370 14.74 -2.82 0.48
C PHE A 370 13.95 -3.20 1.73
N SER A 371 13.85 -4.49 2.04
CA SER A 371 13.16 -4.96 3.24
C SER A 371 13.80 -4.47 4.55
N TRP A 372 15.13 -4.37 4.58
CA TRP A 372 15.84 -3.76 5.70
C TRP A 372 15.53 -2.26 5.84
N ILE A 373 15.50 -1.51 4.74
CA ILE A 373 15.14 -0.08 4.76
C ILE A 373 13.74 0.10 5.34
N VAL A 374 12.76 -0.70 4.91
CA VAL A 374 11.39 -0.63 5.45
C VAL A 374 11.35 -1.02 6.94
N ASN A 375 12.06 -2.07 7.34
CA ASN A 375 12.18 -2.45 8.76
C ASN A 375 12.84 -1.36 9.61
N ARG A 376 13.85 -0.66 9.06
CA ARG A 376 14.52 0.46 9.72
C ARG A 376 13.59 1.65 9.86
N ILE A 377 12.85 2.02 8.81
CA ILE A 377 11.78 3.03 8.85
C ILE A 377 10.76 2.69 9.92
N ASN A 378 10.26 1.45 9.94
CA ASN A 378 9.30 0.98 10.94
C ASN A 378 9.82 1.10 12.37
N THR A 379 11.12 0.85 12.59
CA THR A 379 11.74 1.02 13.91
C THR A 379 11.80 2.49 14.32
N LEU A 380 12.04 3.40 13.36
CA LEU A 380 12.15 4.84 13.59
C LEU A 380 10.80 5.56 13.70
N LEU A 381 9.72 4.94 13.21
CA LEU A 381 8.33 5.44 13.28
C LEU A 381 7.49 4.81 14.40
N GLN A 382 8.04 3.82 15.13
CA GLN A 382 7.33 3.19 16.24
C GLN A 382 7.03 4.20 17.36
N PRO A 383 5.86 4.11 18.00
CA PRO A 383 5.53 4.96 19.14
C PRO A 383 6.46 4.65 20.33
N ASP A 384 6.76 5.67 21.13
CA ASP A 384 7.54 5.50 22.34
C ASP A 384 6.85 4.50 23.28
N LYS A 385 7.58 3.44 23.65
CA LYS A 385 7.10 2.33 24.50
C LYS A 385 6.57 2.79 25.86
N ASN A 386 6.94 3.99 26.30
CA ASN A 386 6.55 4.57 27.58
C ASN A 386 5.15 5.19 27.57
N ILE A 387 4.54 5.42 26.39
CA ILE A 387 3.31 6.22 26.26
C ILE A 387 2.04 5.34 26.18
N CYS A 388 2.11 4.13 25.61
CA CYS A 388 0.93 3.28 25.42
C CYS A 388 1.24 1.79 25.55
N SER A 389 0.36 1.05 26.24
CA SER A 389 0.24 -0.40 26.03
C SER A 389 -0.28 -0.64 24.61
N ALA A 390 0.27 -1.65 23.92
CA ALA A 390 -0.08 -1.99 22.53
C ALA A 390 -1.56 -2.35 22.31
N GLU A 391 -2.34 -2.51 23.39
CA GLU A 391 -3.71 -3.01 23.38
C GLU A 391 -4.79 -1.93 23.18
N ASN A 392 -4.43 -0.63 23.23
CA ASN A 392 -5.41 0.48 23.15
C ASN A 392 -5.22 1.39 21.93
N GLY A 393 -4.42 0.98 20.94
CA GLY A 393 -4.19 1.74 19.71
C GLY A 393 -5.27 1.49 18.66
N MET A 394 -5.58 2.52 17.88
CA MET A 394 -6.52 2.47 16.75
C MET A 394 -5.76 2.66 15.45
N ASN A 395 -6.14 1.95 14.39
CA ASN A 395 -5.40 1.97 13.13
C ASN A 395 -6.25 2.47 11.96
N VAL A 396 -5.64 3.29 11.10
CA VAL A 396 -6.12 3.53 9.74
C VAL A 396 -5.10 2.94 8.77
N GLY A 397 -5.46 1.82 8.16
CA GLY A 397 -4.71 1.20 7.08
C GLY A 397 -4.96 1.91 5.76
N ILE A 398 -3.93 2.10 4.96
CA ILE A 398 -4.00 2.70 3.62
C ILE A 398 -3.30 1.75 2.67
N LEU A 399 -4.07 1.20 1.73
CA LEU A 399 -3.57 0.28 0.72
C LEU A 399 -3.28 1.02 -0.59
N ASP A 400 -2.01 1.00 -0.99
CA ASP A 400 -1.50 1.49 -2.26
C ASP A 400 -0.76 0.36 -2.96
N ILE A 401 -1.45 -0.30 -3.89
CA ILE A 401 -0.89 -1.39 -4.69
C ILE A 401 -0.62 -0.95 -6.12
N PHE A 402 0.25 -1.69 -6.81
CA PHE A 402 0.44 -1.56 -8.25
C PHE A 402 -0.89 -1.71 -9.00
N GLY A 403 -1.04 -1.02 -10.12
CA GLY A 403 -2.26 -1.13 -10.92
C GLY A 403 -2.30 -2.43 -11.72
N PHE A 404 -3.46 -2.73 -12.29
CA PHE A 404 -3.56 -3.72 -13.37
C PHE A 404 -2.67 -3.30 -14.55
N GLU A 405 -1.96 -4.27 -15.13
CA GLU A 405 -0.98 -4.03 -16.21
C GLU A 405 -1.17 -5.02 -17.37
N ASN A 406 -1.17 -4.48 -18.58
CA ASN A 406 -1.20 -5.27 -19.81
C ASN A 406 -0.28 -4.61 -20.84
N PHE A 407 0.94 -5.13 -20.96
CA PHE A 407 1.95 -4.69 -21.92
C PHE A 407 1.93 -5.55 -23.19
N ALA A 408 2.72 -5.15 -24.19
CA ALA A 408 2.92 -5.96 -25.40
C ALA A 408 3.52 -7.35 -25.11
N ARG A 409 4.33 -7.46 -24.05
CA ARG A 409 4.91 -8.73 -23.56
C ARG A 409 4.77 -8.78 -22.05
N ASN A 410 3.90 -9.65 -21.53
CA ASN A 410 3.67 -9.82 -20.10
C ASN A 410 4.40 -11.06 -19.57
N SER A 411 5.06 -10.92 -18.43
CA SER A 411 5.87 -11.97 -17.80
C SER A 411 5.24 -12.43 -16.47
N PHE A 412 5.94 -13.32 -15.74
CA PHE A 412 5.55 -13.85 -14.44
C PHE A 412 5.21 -12.76 -13.41
N GLU A 413 5.92 -11.64 -13.45
CA GLU A 413 5.72 -10.50 -12.57
C GLU A 413 4.37 -9.82 -12.83
N GLN A 414 4.02 -9.58 -14.10
CA GLN A 414 2.70 -9.06 -14.49
C GLN A 414 1.59 -10.04 -14.10
N LEU A 415 1.82 -11.35 -14.22
CA LEU A 415 0.86 -12.36 -13.77
C LEU A 415 0.59 -12.22 -12.27
N CYS A 416 1.64 -12.11 -11.45
CA CYS A 416 1.51 -11.88 -10.01
C CYS A 416 0.75 -10.58 -9.70
N ILE A 417 1.10 -9.50 -10.41
CA ILE A 417 0.46 -8.18 -10.28
C ILE A 417 -1.05 -8.27 -10.59
N ASN A 418 -1.41 -8.93 -11.68
CA ASN A 418 -2.80 -9.04 -12.11
C ASN A 418 -3.60 -9.98 -11.21
N ILE A 419 -3.02 -11.07 -10.69
CA ILE A 419 -3.66 -11.93 -9.68
C ILE A 419 -3.95 -11.14 -8.39
N ALA A 420 -3.02 -10.29 -7.94
CA ALA A 420 -3.25 -9.46 -6.76
C ALA A 420 -4.38 -8.43 -6.98
N ASN A 421 -4.46 -7.82 -8.17
CA ASN A 421 -5.57 -6.94 -8.54
C ASN A 421 -6.91 -7.69 -8.59
N GLU A 422 -6.93 -8.91 -9.14
CA GLU A 422 -8.10 -9.79 -9.14
C GLU A 422 -8.60 -10.07 -7.70
N GLN A 423 -7.66 -10.33 -6.79
CA GLN A 423 -7.96 -10.62 -5.39
C GLN A 423 -8.55 -9.42 -4.64
N ILE A 424 -8.11 -8.21 -4.96
CA ILE A 424 -8.64 -6.96 -4.39
C ILE A 424 -9.99 -6.61 -5.00
N GLN A 425 -10.18 -6.85 -6.30
CA GLN A 425 -11.50 -6.71 -6.93
C GLN A 425 -12.52 -7.69 -6.33
N PHE A 426 -12.11 -8.93 -6.05
CA PHE A 426 -12.97 -9.88 -5.33
C PHE A 426 -13.33 -9.39 -3.94
N TYR A 427 -12.36 -8.87 -3.17
CA TYR A 427 -12.63 -8.27 -1.86
C TYR A 427 -13.66 -7.14 -1.97
N PHE A 428 -13.54 -6.25 -2.95
CA PHE A 428 -14.53 -5.21 -3.22
C PHE A 428 -15.91 -5.80 -3.51
N ASN A 429 -16.01 -6.75 -4.45
CA ASN A 429 -17.28 -7.35 -4.84
C ASN A 429 -17.97 -8.04 -3.65
N GLN A 430 -17.19 -8.72 -2.80
CA GLN A 430 -17.71 -9.33 -1.58
C GLN A 430 -18.26 -8.29 -0.60
N HIS A 431 -17.53 -7.20 -0.35
CA HIS A 431 -17.94 -6.17 0.61
C HIS A 431 -19.10 -5.30 0.14
N ILE A 432 -19.14 -4.95 -1.15
CA ILE A 432 -20.16 -4.07 -1.72
C ILE A 432 -21.44 -4.83 -2.05
N PHE A 433 -21.33 -6.04 -2.62
CA PHE A 433 -22.49 -6.78 -3.10
C PHE A 433 -22.83 -7.99 -2.22
N ALA A 434 -21.93 -8.98 -2.10
CA ALA A 434 -22.26 -10.27 -1.49
C ALA A 434 -22.67 -10.15 -0.02
N LEU A 435 -21.83 -9.51 0.80
CA LEU A 435 -22.06 -9.30 2.23
C LEU A 435 -23.20 -8.32 2.50
N GLU A 436 -23.56 -7.46 1.55
CA GLU A 436 -24.71 -6.58 1.66
C GLU A 436 -26.02 -7.35 1.46
N GLN A 437 -26.09 -8.15 0.40
CA GLN A 437 -27.26 -8.96 0.09
C GLN A 437 -27.49 -10.07 1.13
N MET A 438 -26.43 -10.75 1.59
CA MET A 438 -26.54 -11.77 2.64
C MET A 438 -27.09 -11.18 3.95
N GLU A 439 -26.67 -9.97 4.29
CA GLU A 439 -27.14 -9.28 5.50
C GLU A 439 -28.63 -8.91 5.40
N TYR A 440 -29.07 -8.40 4.25
CA TYR A 440 -30.50 -8.12 4.01
C TYR A 440 -31.35 -9.38 4.12
N GLN A 441 -30.91 -10.48 3.53
CA GLN A 441 -31.60 -11.76 3.63
C GLN A 441 -31.68 -12.26 5.08
N SER A 442 -30.57 -12.19 5.84
CA SER A 442 -30.56 -12.62 7.24
C SER A 442 -31.51 -11.78 8.11
N GLU A 443 -31.58 -10.48 7.84
CA GLU A 443 -32.40 -9.52 8.58
C GLU A 443 -33.84 -9.44 8.05
N GLY A 444 -34.18 -10.20 7.00
CA GLY A 444 -35.53 -10.26 6.43
C GLY A 444 -35.96 -8.99 5.69
N ILE A 445 -35.00 -8.27 5.10
CA ILE A 445 -35.23 -7.05 4.33
C ILE A 445 -35.44 -7.43 2.87
N ASP A 446 -36.57 -7.03 2.31
CA ASP A 446 -36.88 -7.20 0.89
C ASP A 446 -36.10 -6.16 0.07
N ALA A 447 -34.88 -6.53 -0.33
CA ALA A 447 -34.03 -5.72 -1.17
C ALA A 447 -33.81 -6.42 -2.52
N ALA A 448 -33.98 -5.68 -3.61
CA ALA A 448 -33.73 -6.21 -4.95
C ALA A 448 -32.28 -6.66 -5.10
N ALA A 449 -32.08 -7.91 -5.50
CA ALA A 449 -30.76 -8.45 -5.80
C ALA A 449 -30.15 -7.67 -6.98
N VAL A 450 -28.92 -7.18 -6.80
CA VAL A 450 -28.14 -6.57 -7.88
C VAL A 450 -27.20 -7.63 -8.40
N GLU A 451 -27.35 -7.98 -9.68
CA GLU A 451 -26.42 -8.85 -10.38
C GLU A 451 -25.08 -8.12 -10.55
N TYR A 452 -23.99 -8.82 -10.25
CA TYR A 452 -22.62 -8.34 -10.41
C TYR A 452 -21.74 -9.48 -10.91
N GLU A 453 -20.61 -9.15 -11.52
CA GLU A 453 -19.66 -10.16 -12.00
C GLU A 453 -18.83 -10.73 -10.84
N ASP A 454 -19.06 -11.99 -10.50
CA ASP A 454 -18.25 -12.71 -9.50
C ASP A 454 -16.99 -13.32 -10.15
N ASN A 455 -15.84 -12.84 -9.70
CA ASN A 455 -14.53 -13.29 -10.13
C ASN A 455 -13.95 -14.42 -9.24
N ARG A 456 -14.74 -14.98 -8.32
CA ARG A 456 -14.33 -16.14 -7.51
C ARG A 456 -13.79 -17.33 -8.33
N PRO A 457 -14.45 -17.77 -9.42
CA PRO A 457 -13.97 -18.94 -10.18
C PRO A 457 -12.58 -18.73 -10.78
N LEU A 458 -12.26 -17.49 -11.15
CA LEU A 458 -10.95 -17.11 -11.68
C LEU A 458 -9.88 -17.15 -10.57
N LEU A 459 -10.20 -16.69 -9.36
CA LEU A 459 -9.29 -16.79 -8.22
C LEU A 459 -9.04 -18.24 -7.79
N ASP A 460 -10.07 -19.09 -7.84
CA ASP A 460 -9.92 -20.51 -7.55
C ASP A 460 -8.99 -21.18 -8.59
N MET A 461 -9.11 -20.84 -9.88
CA MET A 461 -8.17 -21.27 -10.92
C MET A 461 -6.71 -20.89 -10.58
N PHE A 462 -6.47 -19.71 -10.01
CA PHE A 462 -5.12 -19.28 -9.63
C PHE A 462 -4.58 -19.95 -8.37
N LEU A 463 -5.40 -19.98 -7.31
CA LEU A 463 -4.95 -20.17 -5.93
C LEU A 463 -5.35 -21.51 -5.31
N GLN A 464 -6.27 -22.27 -5.93
CA GLN A 464 -6.74 -23.54 -5.39
C GLN A 464 -5.62 -24.59 -5.35
N LYS A 465 -5.65 -25.47 -4.34
CA LYS A 465 -4.75 -26.62 -4.23
C LYS A 465 -5.55 -27.91 -4.49
N PRO A 466 -4.98 -28.92 -5.15
CA PRO A 466 -3.62 -28.99 -5.70
C PRO A 466 -3.48 -28.47 -7.13
N MET A 467 -4.58 -28.19 -7.85
CA MET A 467 -4.57 -27.97 -9.31
C MET A 467 -4.60 -26.51 -9.78
N GLY A 468 -4.46 -25.53 -8.88
CA GLY A 468 -4.42 -24.12 -9.28
C GLY A 468 -3.11 -23.75 -9.98
N LEU A 469 -3.14 -22.69 -10.79
CA LEU A 469 -2.02 -22.23 -11.62
C LEU A 469 -0.70 -22.13 -10.85
N LEU A 470 -0.72 -21.48 -9.67
CA LEU A 470 0.50 -21.31 -8.86
C LEU A 470 1.01 -22.65 -8.29
N SER A 471 0.12 -23.59 -8.01
CA SER A 471 0.48 -24.92 -7.51
C SER A 471 1.16 -25.75 -8.62
N LEU A 472 0.63 -25.69 -9.84
CA LEU A 472 1.23 -26.33 -11.02
C LEU A 472 2.61 -25.75 -11.34
N LEU A 473 2.77 -24.42 -11.23
CA LEU A 473 4.05 -23.75 -11.39
C LEU A 473 5.08 -24.20 -10.34
N ASP A 474 4.66 -24.31 -9.08
CA ASP A 474 5.51 -24.79 -7.98
C ASP A 474 5.93 -26.25 -8.16
N GLU A 475 5.05 -27.08 -8.71
CA GLU A 475 5.34 -28.47 -9.00
C GLU A 475 6.37 -28.61 -10.13
N GLU A 476 6.12 -27.99 -11.30
CA GLU A 476 7.06 -28.01 -12.44
C GLU A 476 8.41 -27.37 -12.07
N SER A 477 8.40 -26.34 -11.23
CA SER A 477 9.63 -25.71 -10.75
C SER A 477 10.51 -26.65 -9.92
N ARG A 478 9.95 -27.71 -9.34
CA ARG A 478 10.70 -28.71 -8.57
C ARG A 478 11.20 -29.88 -9.43
N PHE A 479 10.66 -30.06 -10.63
CA PHE A 479 11.09 -31.10 -11.55
C PHE A 479 12.39 -30.70 -12.29
N PRO A 480 13.49 -31.45 -12.16
CA PRO A 480 14.78 -31.07 -12.75
C PRO A 480 14.79 -30.98 -14.28
N GLN A 481 13.93 -31.74 -14.96
CA GLN A 481 13.84 -31.80 -16.43
C GLN A 481 12.68 -30.97 -17.01
N ALA A 482 11.92 -30.27 -16.17
CA ALA A 482 10.81 -29.43 -16.62
C ALA A 482 11.33 -28.19 -17.38
N THR A 483 10.62 -27.82 -18.44
CA THR A 483 10.88 -26.64 -19.26
C THR A 483 9.66 -25.72 -19.25
N ASP A 484 9.82 -24.46 -19.65
CA ASP A 484 8.68 -23.53 -19.73
C ASP A 484 7.61 -24.02 -20.72
N LEU A 485 7.98 -24.85 -21.71
CA LEU A 485 7.02 -25.49 -22.62
C LEU A 485 6.20 -26.56 -21.88
N THR A 486 6.84 -27.44 -21.10
CA THR A 486 6.11 -28.45 -20.32
C THR A 486 5.17 -27.81 -19.30
N LEU A 487 5.55 -26.65 -18.76
CA LEU A 487 4.68 -25.85 -17.90
C LEU A 487 3.43 -25.36 -18.62
N VAL A 488 3.56 -24.80 -19.83
CA VAL A 488 2.41 -24.31 -20.61
C VAL A 488 1.49 -25.46 -21.02
N ASP A 489 2.04 -26.59 -21.46
CA ASP A 489 1.27 -27.79 -21.78
C ASP A 489 0.48 -28.28 -20.55
N LYS A 490 1.13 -28.30 -19.38
CA LYS A 490 0.48 -28.64 -18.12
C LYS A 490 -0.63 -27.66 -17.74
N PHE A 491 -0.47 -26.35 -18.00
CA PHE A 491 -1.56 -25.38 -17.80
C PHE A 491 -2.73 -25.68 -18.72
N GLU A 492 -2.50 -25.96 -20.01
CA GLU A 492 -3.56 -26.28 -20.97
C GLU A 492 -4.33 -27.56 -20.61
N ASP A 493 -3.64 -28.58 -20.09
CA ASP A 493 -4.31 -29.82 -19.70
C ASP A 493 -5.13 -29.69 -18.42
N ASN A 494 -4.69 -28.86 -17.47
CA ASN A 494 -5.29 -28.81 -16.14
C ASN A 494 -6.20 -27.60 -15.89
N LEU A 495 -6.05 -26.49 -16.63
CA LEU A 495 -6.80 -25.24 -16.41
C LEU A 495 -7.89 -25.00 -17.46
N ARG A 496 -8.48 -26.05 -18.02
CA ARG A 496 -9.54 -25.96 -19.05
C ARG A 496 -10.81 -25.30 -18.50
N CYS A 497 -10.90 -23.98 -18.64
CA CYS A 497 -12.02 -23.17 -18.20
C CYS A 497 -12.25 -21.98 -19.15
N LYS A 498 -13.38 -21.27 -18.98
CA LYS A 498 -13.73 -20.12 -19.83
C LYS A 498 -12.72 -18.95 -19.76
N TYR A 499 -11.87 -18.93 -18.74
CA TYR A 499 -10.94 -17.82 -18.50
C TYR A 499 -9.55 -18.07 -19.09
N PHE A 500 -9.17 -19.31 -19.39
CA PHE A 500 -7.85 -19.67 -19.88
C PHE A 500 -7.91 -20.05 -21.37
N TRP A 501 -6.94 -19.59 -22.16
CA TRP A 501 -6.78 -20.03 -23.55
C TRP A 501 -5.31 -20.09 -23.96
N ARG A 502 -5.01 -20.89 -24.99
CA ARG A 502 -3.71 -20.93 -25.66
C ARG A 502 -3.82 -20.29 -27.05
N PRO A 503 -2.95 -19.33 -27.42
CA PRO A 503 -2.92 -18.77 -28.77
C PRO A 503 -2.48 -19.83 -29.79
N LYS A 504 -3.12 -19.86 -30.95
CA LYS A 504 -2.68 -20.72 -32.06
C LYS A 504 -1.40 -20.14 -32.66
N GLY A 505 -0.32 -20.92 -32.72
CA GLY A 505 0.94 -20.54 -33.36
C GLY A 505 1.99 -19.90 -32.46
N VAL A 506 1.73 -19.75 -31.15
CA VAL A 506 2.74 -19.30 -30.16
C VAL A 506 2.86 -20.35 -29.08
N GLU A 507 3.89 -21.20 -29.16
CA GLU A 507 4.01 -22.39 -28.28
C GLU A 507 4.24 -22.03 -26.82
N LEU A 508 5.00 -20.96 -26.53
CA LEU A 508 5.42 -20.54 -25.19
C LEU A 508 4.55 -19.43 -24.60
N SER A 509 3.25 -19.39 -24.90
CA SER A 509 2.35 -18.36 -24.35
C SER A 509 0.98 -18.90 -24.00
N PHE A 510 0.33 -18.25 -23.03
CA PHE A 510 -1.03 -18.55 -22.62
C PHE A 510 -1.75 -17.24 -22.28
N GLY A 511 -3.07 -17.23 -22.41
CA GLY A 511 -3.90 -16.06 -22.14
C GLY A 511 -4.89 -16.29 -21.01
N ILE A 512 -5.17 -15.23 -20.26
CA ILE A 512 -6.14 -15.23 -19.17
C ILE A 512 -7.11 -14.05 -19.30
N GLN A 513 -8.40 -14.31 -19.09
CA GLN A 513 -9.48 -13.33 -19.08
C GLN A 513 -9.60 -12.84 -17.65
N HIS A 514 -8.93 -11.75 -17.34
CA HIS A 514 -9.07 -11.05 -16.07
C HIS A 514 -10.34 -10.19 -16.07
N TYR A 515 -10.73 -9.68 -14.89
CA TYR A 515 -11.84 -8.72 -14.78
C TYR A 515 -11.63 -7.51 -15.70
N ALA A 516 -10.42 -6.96 -15.76
CA ALA A 516 -10.08 -5.79 -16.58
C ALA A 516 -9.81 -6.12 -18.07
N GLY A 517 -9.83 -7.39 -18.47
CA GLY A 517 -9.71 -7.79 -19.88
C GLY A 517 -8.76 -8.96 -20.14
N LYS A 518 -8.53 -9.24 -21.43
CA LYS A 518 -7.67 -10.33 -21.89
C LYS A 518 -6.19 -9.94 -21.81
N VAL A 519 -5.40 -10.77 -21.15
CA VAL A 519 -3.93 -10.59 -21.05
C VAL A 519 -3.24 -11.82 -21.61
N LEU A 520 -2.23 -11.59 -22.45
CA LEU A 520 -1.37 -12.63 -22.99
C LEU A 520 -0.04 -12.66 -22.23
N TYR A 521 0.31 -13.81 -21.67
CA TYR A 521 1.55 -14.03 -20.92
C TYR A 521 2.52 -14.88 -21.73
N ASP A 522 3.77 -14.43 -21.78
CA ASP A 522 4.90 -15.18 -22.31
C ASP A 522 5.54 -15.99 -21.18
N ALA A 523 5.53 -17.32 -21.31
CA ALA A 523 6.01 -18.23 -20.29
C ALA A 523 7.55 -18.35 -20.23
N CYS A 524 8.28 -17.68 -21.11
CA CYS A 524 9.74 -17.72 -21.14
C CYS A 524 10.35 -17.38 -19.76
N ALA A 525 11.19 -18.28 -19.26
CA ALA A 525 11.87 -18.23 -17.96
C ALA A 525 10.94 -18.22 -16.72
N PHE A 526 9.68 -18.66 -16.83
CA PHE A 526 8.77 -18.74 -15.69
C PHE A 526 9.29 -19.66 -14.58
N LEU A 527 9.78 -20.85 -14.95
CA LEU A 527 10.29 -21.83 -13.98
C LEU A 527 11.52 -21.31 -13.25
N GLU A 528 12.44 -20.68 -13.98
CA GLU A 528 13.65 -20.10 -13.40
C GLU A 528 13.32 -18.96 -12.44
N LYS A 529 12.44 -18.03 -12.86
CA LYS A 529 11.94 -16.93 -12.03
C LYS A 529 11.25 -17.42 -10.77
N ASN A 530 10.58 -18.58 -10.82
CA ASN A 530 9.91 -19.14 -9.65
C ASN A 530 10.86 -19.86 -8.68
N ARG A 531 11.97 -20.44 -9.16
CA ARG A 531 12.94 -21.21 -8.36
C ARG A 531 13.78 -20.35 -7.40
N ASP A 532 14.06 -19.08 -7.74
CA ASP A 532 14.83 -18.10 -6.94
C ASP A 532 16.07 -18.69 -6.21
N THR A 533 16.90 -19.44 -6.95
CA THR A 533 18.04 -20.17 -6.35
C THR A 533 19.21 -19.21 -6.08
N LEU A 534 19.72 -19.18 -4.84
CA LEU A 534 20.76 -18.23 -4.40
C LEU A 534 21.95 -18.92 -3.71
N PRO A 535 23.20 -18.57 -4.04
CA PRO A 535 24.36 -18.92 -3.22
C PRO A 535 24.41 -18.04 -1.96
N MET A 536 23.71 -18.48 -0.92
CA MET A 536 23.55 -17.75 0.34
C MET A 536 24.81 -17.69 1.21
N VAL A 537 25.85 -18.48 0.92
CA VAL A 537 26.96 -18.75 1.85
C VAL A 537 27.99 -17.61 1.86
N VAL A 538 28.41 -17.12 0.69
CA VAL A 538 29.51 -16.14 0.60
C VAL A 538 29.09 -14.75 1.04
N LEU A 539 27.82 -14.36 0.89
CA LEU A 539 27.36 -13.05 1.38
C LEU A 539 27.34 -12.95 2.93
N ARG A 540 27.50 -14.07 3.65
CA ARG A 540 27.62 -14.08 5.11
C ARG A 540 29.05 -13.82 5.61
N THR A 541 30.07 -13.98 4.76
CA THR A 541 31.48 -13.73 5.11
C THR A 541 31.85 -12.25 5.02
N SER A 542 30.94 -11.39 4.54
CA SER A 542 31.18 -9.96 4.41
C SER A 542 31.54 -9.28 5.73
N GLU A 543 32.54 -8.39 5.70
CA GLU A 543 32.91 -7.52 6.84
C GLU A 543 31.95 -6.32 7.00
N ASN A 544 31.09 -6.06 6.03
CA ASN A 544 30.08 -5.02 6.13
C ASN A 544 28.95 -5.48 7.07
N LYS A 545 28.86 -4.84 8.25
CA LYS A 545 27.87 -5.17 9.30
C LYS A 545 26.43 -5.21 8.79
N LEU A 546 26.05 -4.28 7.91
CA LEU A 546 24.72 -4.25 7.32
C LEU A 546 24.53 -5.47 6.40
N LEU A 547 25.46 -5.73 5.50
CA LEU A 547 25.38 -6.87 4.58
C LEU A 547 25.31 -8.20 5.33
N GLN A 548 26.14 -8.38 6.37
CA GLN A 548 26.08 -9.54 7.25
C GLN A 548 24.70 -9.68 7.92
N GLN A 549 24.11 -8.59 8.42
CA GLN A 549 22.77 -8.59 8.98
C GLN A 549 21.71 -9.02 7.95
N LEU A 550 21.82 -8.55 6.71
CA LEU A 550 20.90 -8.90 5.62
C LEU A 550 20.87 -10.41 5.38
N PHE A 551 21.99 -11.12 5.41
CA PHE A 551 22.09 -12.55 5.06
C PHE A 551 22.13 -13.51 6.27
N SER A 552 22.28 -12.96 7.47
CA SER A 552 22.15 -13.71 8.74
C SER A 552 20.70 -13.79 9.20
N SER A 553 19.89 -12.77 8.92
CA SER A 553 18.47 -12.77 9.31
C SER A 553 17.66 -13.69 8.39
N PRO A 554 16.78 -14.56 8.95
CA PRO A 554 15.94 -15.43 8.15
C PRO A 554 14.86 -14.63 7.41
N LEU A 555 14.37 -15.18 6.30
CA LEU A 555 13.21 -14.64 5.60
C LEU A 555 11.91 -15.10 6.29
N THR A 556 10.90 -14.24 6.30
CA THR A 556 9.54 -14.57 6.70
C THR A 556 8.88 -15.46 5.64
N LYS A 557 7.68 -16.00 5.95
CA LYS A 557 6.86 -16.71 4.95
C LYS A 557 6.44 -15.84 3.76
N THR A 558 6.51 -14.51 3.88
CA THR A 558 6.23 -13.57 2.78
C THR A 558 7.48 -13.24 1.94
N GLY A 559 8.65 -13.78 2.31
CA GLY A 559 9.91 -13.52 1.61
C GLY A 559 10.61 -12.22 2.01
N ASN A 560 10.14 -11.55 3.06
CA ASN A 560 10.72 -10.32 3.62
C ASN A 560 11.69 -10.63 4.75
N LEU A 561 12.53 -9.67 5.13
CA LEU A 561 13.51 -9.84 6.21
C LEU A 561 12.81 -9.89 7.58
N ALA A 562 13.06 -10.93 8.37
CA ALA A 562 12.50 -11.03 9.71
C ALA A 562 13.10 -9.98 10.66
N GLN A 563 12.27 -9.35 11.49
CA GLN A 563 12.75 -8.44 12.53
C GLN A 563 13.40 -9.24 13.67
N ALA A 564 14.59 -8.82 14.11
CA ALA A 564 15.43 -9.49 15.12
C ALA A 564 14.78 -9.66 16.53
N ARG A 565 13.53 -9.25 16.73
CA ARG A 565 12.80 -9.30 18.02
C ARG A 565 11.48 -10.05 17.99
N ALA A 566 11.11 -10.74 16.91
CA ALA A 566 9.94 -11.60 16.92
C ALA A 566 10.23 -12.90 17.68
N ARG A 567 10.24 -12.85 19.03
CA ARG A 567 9.78 -14.01 19.80
C ARG A 567 8.37 -14.27 19.32
N VAL A 568 8.14 -15.42 18.70
CA VAL A 568 6.81 -15.89 18.32
C VAL A 568 6.01 -16.07 19.62
N THR A 569 5.34 -15.02 20.06
CA THR A 569 4.34 -15.10 21.14
C THR A 569 3.08 -15.69 20.55
N ALA A 570 2.75 -16.89 20.99
CA ALA A 570 1.52 -17.61 20.68
C ALA A 570 0.29 -16.92 21.33
N ALA A 571 -0.08 -15.74 20.82
CA ALA A 571 -1.22 -14.97 21.30
C ALA A 571 -2.06 -14.43 20.12
N SER A 572 -2.67 -15.36 19.38
CA SER A 572 -3.79 -15.07 18.48
C SER A 572 -4.70 -16.30 18.45
N ARG A 573 -5.26 -16.65 19.60
CA ARG A 573 -6.41 -17.55 19.70
C ARG A 573 -7.66 -16.70 19.95
N SER A 574 -8.27 -16.23 18.88
CA SER A 574 -9.66 -15.77 18.89
C SER A 574 -10.15 -15.62 17.45
N LEU A 575 -10.55 -16.75 16.87
CA LEU A 575 -11.52 -16.76 15.76
C LEU A 575 -12.90 -16.37 16.32
N PRO A 576 -13.79 -15.71 15.55
CA PRO A 576 -15.19 -15.58 15.90
C PRO A 576 -15.89 -16.95 15.85
N PRO A 577 -16.95 -17.18 16.67
CA PRO A 577 -17.73 -18.41 16.60
C PRO A 577 -18.84 -18.31 15.53
N GLN A 578 -19.16 -19.46 14.94
CA GLN A 578 -20.39 -19.81 14.18
C GLN A 578 -20.46 -19.46 12.67
N LEU A 579 -20.00 -20.40 11.83
CA LEU A 579 -20.73 -20.88 10.64
C LEU A 579 -20.57 -22.41 10.59
N SER A 580 -21.70 -23.10 10.55
CA SER A 580 -21.91 -24.50 10.94
C SER A 580 -21.62 -25.56 9.87
N ALA A 581 -21.23 -26.74 10.36
CA ALA A 581 -21.53 -28.09 9.83
C ALA A 581 -21.62 -28.30 8.30
N GLY A 582 -20.51 -28.76 7.72
CA GLY A 582 -20.46 -29.38 6.40
C GLY A 582 -19.04 -29.81 6.07
N ARG A 583 -18.75 -31.11 6.11
CA ARG A 583 -17.40 -31.69 5.96
C ARG A 583 -16.80 -31.40 4.57
N ILE A 584 -15.72 -30.61 4.54
CA ILE A 584 -14.63 -30.75 3.56
C ILE A 584 -13.33 -30.77 4.36
N LYS A 585 -12.68 -31.95 4.44
CA LYS A 585 -11.35 -32.10 5.05
C LYS A 585 -10.33 -31.45 4.12
N VAL A 586 -9.97 -30.20 4.39
CA VAL A 586 -8.71 -29.61 3.92
C VAL A 586 -7.67 -29.95 4.99
N ASP A 587 -6.70 -30.78 4.66
CA ASP A 587 -5.63 -31.20 5.59
C ASP A 587 -4.88 -29.97 6.10
N THR A 588 -5.21 -29.56 7.32
CA THR A 588 -4.64 -28.40 8.02
C THR A 588 -3.54 -28.84 8.99
N MET A 589 -2.86 -29.97 8.72
CA MET A 589 -1.93 -30.64 9.63
C MET A 589 -0.43 -30.45 9.31
N GLU A 590 -0.02 -29.47 8.49
CA GLU A 590 1.40 -29.13 8.27
C GLU A 590 1.86 -27.86 9.06
N VAL A 591 1.12 -27.41 10.08
CA VAL A 591 1.42 -26.13 10.79
C VAL A 591 2.36 -26.29 12.01
N MET A 592 2.77 -27.50 12.40
CA MET A 592 3.55 -27.68 13.63
C MET A 592 4.66 -28.72 13.48
N ARG A 593 5.90 -28.28 13.23
CA ARG A 593 7.15 -28.95 13.69
C ARG A 593 8.25 -27.91 14.00
N HIS A 594 9.06 -28.29 14.99
CA HIS A 594 10.03 -27.51 15.78
C HIS A 594 11.27 -26.97 15.02
N PRO A 595 12.09 -26.09 15.65
CA PRO A 595 13.21 -25.37 15.00
C PRO A 595 14.54 -26.13 14.79
N GLU A 596 14.58 -27.46 14.81
CA GLU A 596 15.85 -28.22 14.77
C GLU A 596 16.14 -28.97 13.45
N GLU A 597 15.40 -28.71 12.37
CA GLU A 597 15.66 -29.32 11.05
C GLU A 597 16.11 -28.28 10.02
N THR A 598 17.38 -27.85 10.09
CA THR A 598 17.98 -26.89 9.13
C THR A 598 18.34 -27.48 7.77
N THR A 599 17.91 -28.70 7.43
CA THR A 599 18.19 -29.33 6.13
C THR A 599 16.96 -29.77 5.34
N ASN A 600 15.73 -29.53 5.82
CA ASN A 600 14.50 -29.98 5.15
C ASN A 600 13.39 -28.90 5.02
N MET A 601 13.74 -27.62 4.97
CA MET A 601 12.80 -26.64 4.39
C MET A 601 12.68 -26.93 2.89
N LYS A 602 11.55 -27.52 2.46
CA LYS A 602 11.12 -27.53 1.04
C LYS A 602 11.39 -26.12 0.49
N ARG A 603 12.33 -25.95 -0.45
CA ARG A 603 12.74 -24.65 -1.00
C ARG A 603 11.47 -23.88 -1.39
N GLN A 604 11.16 -22.79 -0.67
CA GLN A 604 10.00 -21.96 -0.96
C GLN A 604 10.27 -21.22 -2.27
N THR A 605 9.28 -21.23 -3.15
CA THR A 605 9.32 -20.59 -4.47
C THR A 605 8.77 -19.16 -4.39
N MET A 606 8.97 -18.37 -5.45
CA MET A 606 8.37 -17.03 -5.54
C MET A 606 6.85 -17.07 -5.49
N ALA A 607 6.20 -18.03 -6.15
CA ALA A 607 4.75 -18.21 -6.09
C ALA A 607 4.27 -18.58 -4.68
N SER A 608 5.04 -19.37 -3.94
CA SER A 608 4.77 -19.64 -2.52
C SER A 608 4.86 -18.35 -1.67
N TYR A 609 5.92 -17.55 -1.83
CA TYR A 609 6.04 -16.25 -1.14
C TYR A 609 4.92 -15.27 -1.51
N PHE A 610 4.56 -15.23 -2.79
CA PHE A 610 3.46 -14.42 -3.32
C PHE A 610 2.13 -14.77 -2.66
N ARG A 611 1.80 -16.07 -2.59
CA ARG A 611 0.56 -16.55 -1.98
C ARG A 611 0.49 -16.16 -0.50
N TYR A 612 1.57 -16.32 0.27
CA TYR A 612 1.58 -15.89 1.67
C TYR A 612 1.47 -14.37 1.82
N SER A 613 2.07 -13.60 0.91
CA SER A 613 1.98 -12.14 0.89
C SER A 613 0.55 -11.65 0.67
N LEU A 614 -0.18 -12.25 -0.28
CA LEU A 614 -1.59 -11.96 -0.48
C LEU A 614 -2.45 -12.30 0.74
N MET A 615 -2.21 -13.46 1.36
CA MET A 615 -2.94 -13.87 2.56
C MET A 615 -2.70 -12.90 3.74
N ASP A 616 -1.45 -12.49 3.97
CA ASP A 616 -1.10 -11.52 5.00
C ASP A 616 -1.77 -10.16 4.72
N LEU A 617 -1.69 -9.67 3.49
CA LEU A 617 -2.33 -8.42 3.08
C LEU A 617 -3.84 -8.43 3.34
N LEU A 618 -4.55 -9.46 2.86
CA LEU A 618 -5.99 -9.58 3.06
C LEU A 618 -6.35 -9.67 4.55
N SER A 619 -5.54 -10.39 5.34
CA SER A 619 -5.79 -10.51 6.78
C SER A 619 -5.75 -9.15 7.48
N LYS A 620 -4.90 -8.22 7.04
CA LYS A 620 -4.84 -6.85 7.57
C LYS A 620 -6.00 -5.98 7.09
N MET A 621 -6.44 -6.16 5.85
CA MET A 621 -7.58 -5.40 5.29
C MET A 621 -8.90 -5.73 5.98
N VAL A 622 -9.12 -7.00 6.37
CA VAL A 622 -10.38 -7.46 6.98
C VAL A 622 -10.58 -6.96 8.42
N VAL A 623 -9.51 -6.54 9.10
CA VAL A 623 -9.59 -6.02 10.48
C VAL A 623 -10.34 -4.68 10.53
N GLY A 624 -10.12 -3.81 9.53
CA GLY A 624 -10.68 -2.47 9.49
C GLY A 624 -11.96 -2.37 8.65
N GLN A 625 -12.80 -1.37 8.97
CA GLN A 625 -13.93 -1.01 8.11
C GLN A 625 -13.43 -0.41 6.79
N PRO A 626 -13.80 -0.96 5.62
CA PRO A 626 -13.27 -0.52 4.35
C PRO A 626 -13.91 0.78 3.84
N HIS A 627 -13.07 1.65 3.26
CA HIS A 627 -13.43 2.85 2.51
C HIS A 627 -12.79 2.74 1.12
N PHE A 628 -13.59 2.82 0.06
CA PHE A 628 -13.09 2.58 -1.30
C PHE A 628 -12.90 3.86 -2.09
N ILE A 629 -11.75 3.95 -2.77
CA ILE A 629 -11.43 5.00 -3.73
C ILE A 629 -11.07 4.34 -5.07
N ARG A 630 -11.77 4.74 -6.12
CA ARG A 630 -11.65 4.22 -7.49
C ARG A 630 -10.99 5.29 -8.35
N CYS A 631 -9.70 5.10 -8.61
CA CYS A 631 -8.92 5.95 -9.50
C CYS A 631 -9.16 5.54 -10.96
N ILE A 632 -9.47 6.51 -11.81
CA ILE A 632 -9.78 6.33 -13.23
C ILE A 632 -8.80 7.14 -14.08
N LYS A 633 -8.26 6.51 -15.11
CA LYS A 633 -7.33 7.14 -16.06
C LYS A 633 -8.12 7.74 -17.24
N PRO A 634 -8.11 9.06 -17.47
CA PRO A 634 -8.97 9.65 -18.49
C PRO A 634 -8.49 9.45 -19.93
N ASN A 635 -7.19 9.24 -20.15
CA ASN A 635 -6.57 8.99 -21.45
C ASN A 635 -5.22 8.28 -21.28
N ASP A 636 -4.71 7.63 -22.32
CA ASP A 636 -3.42 6.92 -22.29
C ASP A 636 -2.21 7.78 -22.64
N ASP A 637 -2.44 8.88 -23.33
CA ASP A 637 -1.42 9.82 -23.80
C ASP A 637 -0.85 10.69 -22.67
N ARG A 638 -1.42 10.58 -21.46
CA ARG A 638 -1.04 11.33 -20.24
C ARG A 638 -1.22 12.84 -20.41
N GLU A 639 -2.18 13.24 -21.24
CA GLU A 639 -2.46 14.64 -21.53
C GLU A 639 -3.47 15.20 -20.51
N ALA A 640 -3.16 16.36 -19.96
CA ALA A 640 -4.10 17.10 -19.13
C ALA A 640 -5.27 17.61 -19.97
N LEU A 641 -6.47 17.66 -19.37
CA LEU A 641 -7.71 18.15 -19.99
C LEU A 641 -8.26 17.29 -21.14
N THR A 642 -7.64 16.14 -21.43
CA THR A 642 -8.11 15.19 -22.44
C THR A 642 -8.93 14.08 -21.78
N PHE A 643 -10.13 13.80 -22.31
CA PHE A 643 -11.02 12.75 -21.81
C PHE A 643 -11.41 11.80 -22.94
N SER A 644 -10.96 10.55 -22.85
CA SER A 644 -11.32 9.48 -23.80
C SER A 644 -12.56 8.74 -23.30
N HIS A 645 -13.67 8.94 -24.02
CA HIS A 645 -14.95 8.31 -23.70
C HIS A 645 -14.84 6.79 -23.63
N GLU A 646 -14.28 6.15 -24.66
CA GLU A 646 -14.16 4.69 -24.71
C GLU A 646 -13.30 4.12 -23.57
N ARG A 647 -12.19 4.79 -23.24
CA ARG A 647 -11.28 4.34 -22.18
C ARG A 647 -11.90 4.47 -20.81
N VAL A 648 -12.57 5.58 -20.52
CA VAL A 648 -13.24 5.76 -19.23
C VAL A 648 -14.42 4.79 -19.11
N LEU A 649 -15.20 4.61 -20.17
CA LEU A 649 -16.34 3.68 -20.19
C LEU A 649 -15.90 2.24 -19.90
N LEU A 650 -14.82 1.79 -20.53
CA LEU A 650 -14.25 0.46 -20.28
C LEU A 650 -13.90 0.26 -18.80
N GLN A 651 -13.28 1.27 -18.18
CA GLN A 651 -12.94 1.23 -16.76
C GLN A 651 -14.18 1.18 -15.87
N LEU A 652 -15.21 1.98 -16.16
CA LEU A 652 -16.47 1.96 -15.40
C LEU A 652 -17.16 0.59 -15.44
N ARG A 653 -17.12 -0.08 -16.60
CA ARG A 653 -17.68 -1.42 -16.78
C ARG A 653 -16.96 -2.46 -15.94
N TYR A 654 -15.65 -2.65 -16.14
CA TYR A 654 -14.95 -3.73 -15.44
C TYR A 654 -14.78 -3.46 -13.93
N THR A 655 -14.82 -2.19 -13.49
CA THR A 655 -14.79 -1.87 -12.05
C THR A 655 -16.14 -2.05 -11.37
N GLY A 656 -17.22 -2.25 -12.14
CA GLY A 656 -18.58 -2.44 -11.64
C GLY A 656 -19.20 -1.17 -11.06
N ILE A 657 -18.84 0.01 -11.57
CA ILE A 657 -19.34 1.29 -11.03
C ILE A 657 -20.84 1.43 -11.24
N LEU A 658 -21.37 0.97 -12.38
CA LEU A 658 -22.81 1.02 -12.66
C LEU A 658 -23.61 0.21 -11.62
N GLU A 659 -23.19 -1.03 -11.36
CA GLU A 659 -23.76 -1.93 -10.36
C GLU A 659 -23.60 -1.33 -8.95
N THR A 660 -22.46 -0.69 -8.69
CA THR A 660 -22.19 0.01 -7.43
C THR A 660 -23.18 1.16 -7.21
N VAL A 661 -23.46 1.97 -8.25
CA VAL A 661 -24.48 3.03 -8.15
C VAL A 661 -25.86 2.42 -7.91
N LYS A 662 -26.23 1.35 -8.63
CA LYS A 662 -27.52 0.64 -8.45
C LYS A 662 -27.72 0.16 -7.01
N ILE A 663 -26.72 -0.50 -6.43
CA ILE A 663 -26.82 -1.02 -5.06
C ILE A 663 -26.81 0.11 -4.03
N ARG A 664 -26.09 1.21 -4.25
CA ARG A 664 -26.09 2.36 -3.32
C ARG A 664 -27.36 3.21 -3.39
N GLN A 665 -28.01 3.31 -4.57
CA GLN A 665 -29.32 3.94 -4.72
C GLN A 665 -30.40 3.21 -3.92
N LYS A 666 -30.47 1.88 -4.07
CA LYS A 666 -31.55 1.08 -3.48
C LYS A 666 -31.22 0.62 -2.06
N GLY A 667 -29.96 0.25 -1.80
CA GLY A 667 -29.49 -0.35 -0.56
C GLY A 667 -29.20 0.64 0.57
N TYR A 668 -29.01 0.08 1.75
CA TYR A 668 -28.67 0.69 3.02
C TYR A 668 -27.23 0.34 3.38
N SER A 669 -26.30 1.26 3.17
CA SER A 669 -24.87 1.03 3.39
C SER A 669 -24.50 0.93 4.86
N HIS A 670 -25.26 1.56 5.76
CA HIS A 670 -24.98 1.56 7.20
C HIS A 670 -25.94 0.68 7.96
N ARG A 671 -25.39 -0.14 8.86
CA ARG A 671 -26.09 -1.22 9.56
C ARG A 671 -25.61 -1.25 11.00
N ILE A 672 -26.45 -0.85 11.94
CA ILE A 672 -26.07 -0.68 13.36
C ILE A 672 -26.97 -1.54 14.22
N LEU A 673 -26.39 -2.34 15.11
CA LEU A 673 -27.16 -3.13 16.09
C LEU A 673 -28.05 -2.23 16.93
N PHE A 674 -29.24 -2.68 17.30
CA PHE A 674 -30.17 -1.87 18.11
C PHE A 674 -29.54 -1.34 19.40
N GLU A 675 -28.77 -2.18 20.09
CA GLU A 675 -28.06 -1.79 21.31
C GLU A 675 -27.04 -0.68 21.05
N GLU A 676 -26.20 -0.83 20.02
CA GLU A 676 -25.21 0.19 19.66
C GLU A 676 -25.87 1.50 19.21
N PHE A 677 -26.98 1.40 18.46
CA PHE A 677 -27.72 2.54 17.94
C PHE A 677 -28.36 3.35 19.07
N VAL A 678 -29.09 2.69 19.97
CA VAL A 678 -29.72 3.34 21.13
C VAL A 678 -28.66 3.94 22.03
N LYS A 679 -27.64 3.17 22.41
CA LYS A 679 -26.55 3.64 23.28
C LYS A 679 -25.91 4.93 22.76
N ARG A 680 -25.81 5.07 21.44
CA ARG A 680 -25.20 6.23 20.80
C ARG A 680 -26.15 7.42 20.65
N TYR A 681 -27.39 7.17 20.20
CA TYR A 681 -28.29 8.22 19.76
C TYR A 681 -29.45 8.50 20.72
N TYR A 682 -29.51 7.86 21.90
CA TYR A 682 -30.64 8.04 22.81
C TYR A 682 -30.87 9.49 23.22
N TYR A 683 -29.83 10.32 23.34
CA TYR A 683 -29.97 11.74 23.68
C TYR A 683 -30.81 12.55 22.68
N LEU A 684 -30.99 12.03 21.45
CA LEU A 684 -31.83 12.68 20.44
C LEU A 684 -33.32 12.54 20.76
N ALA A 685 -33.73 11.46 21.44
CA ALA A 685 -35.13 11.18 21.73
C ALA A 685 -35.48 11.12 23.23
N PHE A 686 -34.53 10.77 24.07
CA PHE A 686 -34.69 10.50 25.49
C PHE A 686 -33.97 11.53 26.34
N LYS A 687 -34.36 11.64 27.62
CA LYS A 687 -33.70 12.56 28.55
C LYS A 687 -32.36 11.99 28.98
N ALA A 688 -31.42 12.87 29.34
CA ALA A 688 -30.05 12.46 29.69
C ALA A 688 -29.92 11.53 30.92
N HIS A 689 -30.95 11.44 31.77
CA HIS A 689 -30.98 10.54 32.93
C HIS A 689 -31.65 9.19 32.62
N GLU A 690 -32.28 9.05 31.45
CA GLU A 690 -32.92 7.81 31.03
C GLU A 690 -31.86 6.89 30.42
N THR A 691 -31.94 5.59 30.71
CA THR A 691 -31.08 4.56 30.13
C THR A 691 -31.94 3.60 29.32
N PRO A 692 -32.39 3.99 28.12
CA PRO A 692 -33.26 3.16 27.30
C PRO A 692 -32.54 1.87 26.89
N LEU A 693 -33.29 0.77 26.90
CA LEU A 693 -32.80 -0.53 26.43
C LEU A 693 -32.58 -0.53 24.92
N GLY A 694 -31.67 -1.37 24.44
CA GLY A 694 -31.38 -1.58 23.01
C GLY A 694 -32.47 -2.33 22.26
N SER A 695 -33.71 -1.83 22.26
CA SER A 695 -34.87 -2.47 21.63
C SER A 695 -35.26 -1.80 20.31
N ARG A 696 -36.03 -2.53 19.49
CA ARG A 696 -36.54 -2.05 18.20
C ARG A 696 -37.38 -0.78 18.36
N GLU A 697 -38.17 -0.70 19.42
CA GLU A 697 -39.08 0.40 19.73
C GLU A 697 -38.30 1.68 20.07
N ASN A 698 -37.21 1.56 20.84
CA ASN A 698 -36.38 2.72 21.19
C ASN A 698 -35.57 3.22 19.98
N CYS A 699 -35.13 2.33 19.09
CA CYS A 699 -34.57 2.72 17.79
C CYS A 699 -35.58 3.53 16.98
N LEU A 700 -36.83 3.04 16.88
CA LEU A 700 -37.91 3.70 16.15
C LEU A 700 -38.21 5.09 16.73
N ALA A 701 -38.29 5.23 18.06
CA ALA A 701 -38.49 6.51 18.72
C ALA A 701 -37.37 7.53 18.39
N ILE A 702 -36.11 7.08 18.31
CA ILE A 702 -34.98 7.93 17.90
C ILE A 702 -35.12 8.37 16.44
N LEU A 703 -35.45 7.43 15.54
CA LEU A 703 -35.56 7.69 14.10
C LEU A 703 -36.71 8.67 13.79
N GLU A 704 -37.88 8.45 14.38
CA GLU A 704 -39.06 9.30 14.20
C GLU A 704 -38.84 10.71 14.77
N LYS A 705 -38.27 10.80 15.97
CA LYS A 705 -37.98 12.10 16.60
C LYS A 705 -36.90 12.88 15.87
N SER A 706 -35.98 12.17 15.22
CA SER A 706 -34.97 12.74 14.33
C SER A 706 -35.51 13.08 12.93
N LYS A 707 -36.78 12.74 12.64
CA LYS A 707 -37.47 12.97 11.36
C LYS A 707 -36.69 12.43 10.15
N LEU A 708 -36.12 11.24 10.31
CA LEU A 708 -35.44 10.56 9.22
C LEU A 708 -36.46 9.79 8.37
N GLU A 709 -36.27 9.81 7.06
CA GLU A 709 -37.07 9.05 6.09
C GLU A 709 -36.24 7.91 5.50
N ASN A 710 -36.83 7.00 4.71
CA ASN A 710 -36.09 5.99 3.94
C ASN A 710 -35.09 5.14 4.77
N TRP A 711 -35.46 4.73 5.98
CA TRP A 711 -34.73 3.78 6.83
C TRP A 711 -35.52 2.47 6.97
N ILE A 712 -34.84 1.38 7.33
CA ILE A 712 -35.48 0.09 7.61
C ILE A 712 -35.01 -0.46 8.96
N LEU A 713 -35.93 -1.07 9.70
CA LEU A 713 -35.60 -1.87 10.88
C LEU A 713 -35.63 -3.34 10.50
N GLY A 714 -34.49 -4.00 10.61
CA GLY A 714 -34.37 -5.45 10.47
C GLY A 714 -34.87 -6.19 11.72
N LYS A 715 -34.35 -7.40 11.91
CA LYS A 715 -34.59 -8.22 13.10
C LYS A 715 -33.75 -7.75 14.29
N THR A 716 -32.51 -7.33 14.05
CA THR A 716 -31.53 -6.96 15.10
C THR A 716 -30.84 -5.62 14.86
N LYS A 717 -30.94 -5.06 13.64
CA LYS A 717 -30.19 -3.88 13.21
C LYS A 717 -31.08 -2.78 12.62
N VAL A 718 -30.63 -1.54 12.77
CA VAL A 718 -31.12 -0.37 12.04
C VAL A 718 -30.34 -0.24 10.74
N PHE A 719 -31.06 -0.16 9.63
CA PHE A 719 -30.52 0.00 8.29
C PHE A 719 -30.74 1.43 7.79
N LEU A 720 -29.63 2.07 7.45
CA LEU A 720 -29.55 3.50 7.18
C LEU A 720 -28.84 3.75 5.85
N LYS A 721 -29.31 4.76 5.13
CA LYS A 721 -28.58 5.35 4.01
C LYS A 721 -27.34 6.07 4.53
N TYR A 722 -26.34 6.23 3.68
CA TYR A 722 -25.07 6.88 4.03
C TYR A 722 -25.27 8.29 4.63
N TYR A 723 -26.23 9.06 4.13
CA TYR A 723 -26.53 10.42 4.61
C TYR A 723 -27.20 10.47 6.00
N HIS A 724 -27.86 9.40 6.46
CA HIS A 724 -28.50 9.40 7.79
C HIS A 724 -27.51 9.48 8.94
N ILE A 725 -26.37 8.80 8.81
CA ILE A 725 -25.34 8.81 9.85
C ILE A 725 -24.79 10.22 10.04
N GLU A 726 -24.60 10.95 8.96
CA GLU A 726 -24.20 12.36 9.02
C GLU A 726 -25.25 13.19 9.76
N GLN A 727 -26.52 13.08 9.38
CA GLN A 727 -27.64 13.78 10.04
C GLN A 727 -27.71 13.50 11.55
N LEU A 728 -27.67 12.22 11.94
CA LEU A 728 -27.70 11.82 13.35
C LEU A 728 -26.50 12.36 14.14
N ASN A 729 -25.29 12.30 13.56
CA ASN A 729 -24.09 12.80 14.22
C ASN A 729 -24.14 14.32 14.41
N LEU A 730 -24.81 15.06 13.53
CA LEU A 730 -24.99 16.50 13.67
C LEU A 730 -25.93 16.87 14.80
N PHE A 731 -27.08 16.20 14.88
CA PHE A 731 -27.99 16.39 16.00
C PHE A 731 -27.28 16.08 17.32
N LEU A 732 -26.45 15.02 17.34
CA LEU A 732 -25.66 14.68 18.51
C LEU A 732 -24.62 15.76 18.84
N ARG A 733 -23.96 16.37 17.85
CA ARG A 733 -23.03 17.49 18.06
C ARG A 733 -23.71 18.71 18.65
N GLU A 734 -24.94 19.03 18.26
CA GLU A 734 -25.70 20.13 18.86
C GLU A 734 -25.96 19.88 20.34
N VAL A 735 -26.31 18.64 20.71
CA VAL A 735 -26.45 18.23 22.12
C VAL A 735 -25.13 18.37 22.86
N ILE A 736 -24.03 17.88 22.30
CA ILE A 736 -22.68 18.00 22.90
C ILE A 736 -22.28 19.48 23.05
N GLY A 737 -22.61 20.34 22.10
CA GLY A 737 -22.36 21.78 22.18
C GLY A 737 -23.00 22.42 23.42
N ARG A 738 -24.22 22.02 23.77
CA ARG A 738 -24.89 22.47 25.01
C ARG A 738 -24.16 21.98 26.26
N VAL A 739 -23.63 20.75 26.24
CA VAL A 739 -22.82 20.22 27.35
C VAL A 739 -21.54 21.04 27.54
N VAL A 740 -20.88 21.45 26.46
CA VAL A 740 -19.68 22.31 26.53
C VAL A 740 -19.99 23.64 27.20
N VAL A 741 -21.15 24.25 26.89
CA VAL A 741 -21.60 25.47 27.55
C VAL A 741 -21.80 25.24 29.06
N MET A 742 -22.48 24.15 29.45
CA MET A 742 -22.63 23.80 30.87
C MET A 742 -21.28 23.62 31.57
N GLN A 743 -20.33 22.93 30.93
CA GLN A 743 -18.97 22.76 31.45
C GLN A 743 -18.25 24.10 31.63
N ALA A 744 -18.44 25.06 30.71
CA ALA A 744 -17.85 26.39 30.81
C ALA A 744 -18.37 27.16 32.04
N TYR A 745 -19.69 27.13 32.28
CA TYR A 745 -20.30 27.74 33.47
C TYR A 745 -19.79 27.11 34.76
N ILE A 746 -19.72 25.78 34.84
CA ILE A 746 -19.23 25.06 36.03
C ILE A 746 -17.75 25.37 36.27
N LYS A 747 -16.91 25.35 35.22
CA LYS A 747 -15.49 25.71 35.32
C LYS A 747 -15.30 27.16 35.76
N GLY A 748 -16.10 28.09 35.24
CA GLY A 748 -16.11 29.49 35.66
C GLY A 748 -16.47 29.64 37.13
N TRP A 749 -17.53 28.97 37.60
CA TRP A 749 -17.94 28.98 39.00
C TRP A 749 -16.88 28.39 39.94
N LEU A 750 -16.30 27.23 39.59
CA LEU A 750 -15.20 26.62 40.35
C LEU A 750 -13.97 27.53 40.39
N GLY A 751 -13.62 28.14 39.27
CA GLY A 751 -12.52 29.09 39.15
C GLY A 751 -12.70 30.32 40.04
N ALA A 752 -13.88 30.94 40.00
CA ALA A 752 -14.22 32.09 40.84
C ALA A 752 -14.16 31.72 42.34
N ARG A 753 -14.70 30.56 42.72
CA ARG A 753 -14.67 30.09 44.12
C ARG A 753 -13.24 29.83 44.60
N ARG A 754 -12.39 29.22 43.76
CA ARG A 754 -10.97 28.99 44.08
C ARG A 754 -10.21 30.31 44.20
N TYR A 755 -10.42 31.24 43.27
CA TYR A 755 -9.81 32.56 43.30
C TYR A 755 -10.19 33.31 44.57
N LYS A 756 -11.48 33.34 44.94
CA LYS A 756 -11.94 33.98 46.18
C LYS A 756 -11.24 33.44 47.42
N LYS A 757 -11.16 32.11 47.56
CA LYS A 757 -10.44 31.46 48.67
C LYS A 757 -8.94 31.83 48.70
N VAL A 758 -8.28 31.82 47.54
CA VAL A 758 -6.85 32.18 47.43
C VAL A 758 -6.64 33.66 47.77
N LYS A 759 -7.54 34.53 47.32
CA LYS A 759 -7.51 35.97 47.60
C LYS A 759 -7.67 36.24 49.10
N GLU A 760 -8.70 35.68 49.73
CA GLU A 760 -8.91 35.80 51.20
C GLU A 760 -7.70 35.29 51.98
N LYS A 761 -7.10 34.15 51.58
CA LYS A 761 -5.89 33.63 52.22
C LYS A 761 -4.70 34.59 52.05
N ARG A 762 -4.49 35.14 50.84
CA ARG A 762 -3.42 36.12 50.57
C ARG A 762 -3.61 37.40 51.36
N GLU A 763 -4.84 37.92 51.41
CA GLU A 763 -5.18 39.13 52.18
C GLU A 763 -4.91 38.90 53.67
N ASN A 764 -5.38 37.80 54.24
CA ASN A 764 -5.12 37.46 55.65
C ASN A 764 -3.62 37.30 55.95
N SER A 765 -2.89 36.57 55.10
CA SER A 765 -1.44 36.41 55.26
C SER A 765 -0.69 37.74 55.14
N ALA A 766 -1.07 38.60 54.19
CA ALA A 766 -0.48 39.92 54.02
C ALA A 766 -0.71 40.79 55.26
N VAL A 767 -1.93 40.80 55.80
CA VAL A 767 -2.25 41.53 57.04
C VAL A 767 -1.41 41.02 58.21
N THR A 768 -1.29 39.71 58.41
CA THR A 768 -0.47 39.12 59.48
C THR A 768 0.99 39.54 59.35
N ILE A 769 1.57 39.40 58.16
CA ILE A 769 2.98 39.78 57.90
C ILE A 769 3.18 41.28 58.13
N GLN A 770 2.31 42.12 57.57
CA GLN A 770 2.37 43.57 57.73
C GLN A 770 2.25 43.99 59.20
N SER A 771 1.36 43.36 59.97
CA SER A 771 1.22 43.65 61.40
C SER A 771 2.44 43.23 62.21
N ALA A 772 3.04 42.09 61.89
CA ALA A 772 4.24 41.60 62.57
C ALA A 772 5.46 42.49 62.28
N TRP A 773 5.60 42.94 61.01
CA TRP A 773 6.65 43.87 60.62
C TRP A 773 6.50 45.23 61.31
N ARG A 774 5.30 45.84 61.26
CA ARG A 774 5.04 47.13 61.94
C ARG A 774 5.30 47.02 63.45
N GLY A 775 4.95 45.90 64.07
CA GLY A 775 5.24 45.64 65.48
C GLY A 775 6.70 45.32 65.79
N TYR A 776 7.50 44.88 64.81
CA TYR A 776 8.95 44.77 64.95
C TYR A 776 9.62 46.14 64.80
N GLU A 777 9.23 46.94 63.81
CA GLU A 777 9.74 48.29 63.57
C GLU A 777 9.46 49.26 64.72
N ALA A 778 8.32 49.10 65.40
CA ALA A 778 7.94 49.91 66.56
C ALA A 778 8.61 49.49 67.88
N ARG A 779 9.26 48.32 67.93
CA ARG A 779 10.03 47.82 69.09
C ARG A 779 11.50 48.11 68.89
#